data_AF-A0A7J7ZSG2-F1
#
_entry.id   AF-A0A7J7ZSG2-F1
#
_cell.length_a   1.000
_cell.length_b   1.000
_cell.length_c   1.000
_cell.angle_alpha   90.00
_cell.angle_beta   90.00
_cell.angle_gamma   90.00
#
_symmetry.space_group_name_H-M   'P 1'
#
loop_
_entity.id
_entity.type
_entity.pdbx_description
1 polymer ?
#
loop_
_entity_poly.entity_id
_entity_poly.type
_entity_poly.pdbx_seq_one_letter_code
_entity_poly.pdbx_strand_id
1 'polypeptide(L)'
;MTVDFEECLKDSPRFRAALEEVEGDVAELELKLDKLVKLCIVMIDTGKAFCAANKQFMNGIRDLAQYSSNDAVVETSLTKFSDSLQEMINFHTILFDQTQRSIKAQLQNFVKEDLRKFKDAKKQFEKVSEEKENALVKNAQVQRNKQHEVEEATNILTATRKCFRHIALDYVLQINVLQSKRRSEILKSMLSFMYAHLAFFHQGYDLFSELGPYMKDLGAQLDRLVVDAAKEKREMEQKHSTIQQKDFSSDDSKLEYNVDAANGIVMEGYLFKRASNAFKTWNRRWFSIQNNQLVYQKKFKDNPTVVVEDLRLCTVKHCEDIERRFCFEVVSPTKSCMLQADSEKLRQAWIKAVQTSIATAYREKGDESEKLDKKSSPSTGSLDSGNESKDKLLKGESALQRVQCIPGNASCCDCGLADPRWASINLGITLCIECSGIHRSLGVHFSKVRSLTLDTWEPELLKLMCELGNDVINRVYEAKVEKMGIKKPQPGQRQEKEAYIKAKYVERKFVDKCSISSSPPEQEKKMISKSCEEKRLSIPKFGPGDQVRASPQSSVKSNDSGIQQSSDDGRESLPSTVSANSLYEPEGERQDSSVFLDSQHLNPGLQLYRASYEKNLPKMAEALAHGADVNWANSEENKATPLIQAVLGGSLVTCEFLLQNGANVNQRDVQGRGPLHHATVLGHTGQVCLFLKRGANQHATDEEGKDPLTIAVEAANADIVTLLRLARMNEEMRESEGLYGQPGDETYQDIFRDFSQMASNNPEKLNRFQQDSQKF
;
A
#
# COMPACT_ATOMS: atom_id res chain seq x y z
N MET A 1 17.31 -63.34 -21.14
CA MET A 1 17.06 -64.53 -22.01
C MET A 1 15.57 -64.72 -22.21
N THR A 2 15.16 -65.69 -23.04
CA THR A 2 13.81 -66.30 -22.98
C THR A 2 13.85 -67.48 -22.02
N VAL A 3 12.88 -67.58 -21.11
CA VAL A 3 12.71 -68.74 -20.24
C VAL A 3 11.85 -69.78 -20.96
N ASP A 4 12.26 -71.05 -20.90
CA ASP A 4 11.63 -72.16 -21.61
C ASP A 4 10.38 -72.69 -20.89
N PHE A 5 9.32 -72.92 -21.67
CA PHE A 5 8.06 -73.49 -21.19
C PHE A 5 8.17 -75.01 -20.92
N GLU A 6 9.08 -75.75 -21.57
CA GLU A 6 9.24 -77.18 -21.27
C GLU A 6 9.95 -77.42 -19.93
N GLU A 7 11.05 -76.71 -19.65
CA GLU A 7 11.74 -76.79 -18.35
C GLU A 7 10.83 -76.35 -17.18
N CYS A 8 9.93 -75.38 -17.41
CA CYS A 8 8.91 -74.97 -16.46
C CYS A 8 8.00 -76.13 -15.98
N LEU A 9 7.59 -77.03 -16.89
CA LEU A 9 6.77 -78.19 -16.57
C LEU A 9 7.52 -79.31 -15.81
N LYS A 10 8.85 -79.29 -15.86
CA LYS A 10 9.77 -80.19 -15.17
C LYS A 10 10.16 -79.67 -13.77
N ASP A 11 10.09 -78.35 -13.58
CA ASP A 11 10.54 -77.62 -12.38
C ASP A 11 11.99 -77.95 -11.97
N SER A 12 12.89 -77.95 -12.95
CA SER A 12 14.29 -78.34 -12.74
C SER A 12 15.05 -77.29 -11.91
N PRO A 13 16.13 -77.68 -11.19
CA PRO A 13 17.03 -76.69 -10.56
C PRO A 13 17.60 -75.68 -11.55
N ARG A 14 17.76 -76.09 -12.82
CA ARG A 14 18.17 -75.22 -13.93
C ARG A 14 17.09 -74.19 -14.28
N PHE A 15 15.81 -74.58 -14.28
CA PHE A 15 14.68 -73.66 -14.43
C PHE A 15 14.68 -72.61 -13.31
N ARG A 16 14.85 -73.04 -12.05
CA ARG A 16 14.88 -72.14 -10.89
C ARG A 16 16.04 -71.13 -10.95
N ALA A 17 17.25 -71.57 -11.27
CA ALA A 17 18.38 -70.65 -11.46
C ALA A 17 18.14 -69.64 -12.60
N ALA A 18 17.49 -70.05 -13.70
CA ALA A 18 17.15 -69.16 -14.81
C ALA A 18 16.01 -68.17 -14.48
N LEU A 19 15.13 -68.49 -13.51
CA LEU A 19 14.19 -67.52 -12.95
C LEU A 19 14.92 -66.51 -12.05
N GLU A 20 15.76 -66.97 -11.13
CA GLU A 20 16.51 -66.13 -10.20
C GLU A 20 17.39 -65.09 -10.92
N GLU A 21 18.08 -65.52 -11.99
CA GLU A 21 18.85 -64.63 -12.88
C GLU A 21 17.96 -63.53 -13.50
N VAL A 22 16.80 -63.91 -14.05
CA VAL A 22 15.85 -62.96 -14.68
C VAL A 22 15.19 -62.05 -13.65
N GLU A 23 14.92 -62.53 -12.44
CA GLU A 23 14.36 -61.74 -11.35
C GLU A 23 15.34 -60.67 -10.87
N GLY A 24 16.64 -60.99 -10.76
CA GLY A 24 17.70 -60.02 -10.52
C GLY A 24 17.84 -59.00 -11.65
N ASP A 25 17.84 -59.46 -12.91
CA ASP A 25 17.90 -58.66 -14.14
C ASP A 25 16.73 -57.64 -14.23
N VAL A 26 15.54 -58.00 -13.73
CA VAL A 26 14.37 -57.10 -13.65
C VAL A 26 14.42 -56.16 -12.44
N ALA A 27 14.91 -56.63 -11.28
CA ALA A 27 15.03 -55.81 -10.08
C ALA A 27 16.09 -54.69 -10.25
N GLU A 28 17.23 -54.99 -10.87
CA GLU A 28 18.21 -53.95 -11.22
C GLU A 28 17.62 -52.98 -12.26
N LEU A 29 16.93 -53.48 -13.29
CA LEU A 29 16.31 -52.65 -14.33
C LEU A 29 15.32 -51.63 -13.75
N GLU A 30 14.45 -52.06 -12.83
CA GLU A 30 13.51 -51.17 -12.13
C GLU A 30 14.26 -50.03 -11.42
N LEU A 31 15.30 -50.36 -10.64
CA LEU A 31 16.11 -49.39 -9.90
C LEU A 31 16.83 -48.39 -10.82
N LYS A 32 17.31 -48.80 -12.00
CA LYS A 32 17.89 -47.86 -12.99
C LYS A 32 16.82 -46.95 -13.60
N LEU A 33 15.65 -47.49 -13.95
CA LEU A 33 14.55 -46.72 -14.56
C LEU A 33 13.99 -45.69 -13.60
N ASP A 34 13.73 -46.07 -12.35
CA ASP A 34 13.26 -45.14 -11.32
C ASP A 34 14.28 -44.04 -11.03
N LYS A 35 15.58 -44.38 -11.00
CA LYS A 35 16.66 -43.39 -10.89
C LYS A 35 16.69 -42.42 -12.07
N LEU A 36 16.50 -42.92 -13.30
CA LEU A 36 16.45 -42.09 -14.51
C LEU A 36 15.24 -41.15 -14.51
N VAL A 37 14.05 -41.64 -14.12
CA VAL A 37 12.84 -40.81 -14.00
C VAL A 37 13.01 -39.73 -12.92
N LYS A 38 13.59 -40.08 -11.75
CA LYS A 38 13.90 -39.12 -10.68
C LYS A 38 14.88 -38.03 -11.15
N LEU A 39 15.97 -38.40 -11.83
CA LEU A 39 16.93 -37.44 -12.40
C LEU A 39 16.29 -36.55 -13.47
N CYS A 40 15.43 -37.10 -14.32
CA CYS A 40 14.70 -36.33 -15.33
C CYS A 40 13.75 -35.29 -14.71
N ILE A 41 13.07 -35.61 -13.61
CA ILE A 41 12.23 -34.67 -12.87
C ILE A 41 13.06 -33.51 -12.33
N VAL A 42 14.18 -33.79 -11.65
CA VAL A 42 15.09 -32.77 -11.11
C VAL A 42 15.65 -31.86 -12.23
N MET A 43 16.01 -32.43 -13.37
CA MET A 43 16.45 -31.68 -14.56
C MET A 43 15.35 -30.74 -15.09
N ILE A 44 14.12 -31.25 -15.24
CA ILE A 44 12.96 -30.45 -15.69
C ILE A 44 12.69 -29.30 -14.72
N ASP A 45 12.64 -29.57 -13.41
CA ASP A 45 12.20 -28.57 -12.42
C ASP A 45 13.30 -27.51 -12.18
N THR A 46 14.58 -27.88 -12.26
CA THR A 46 15.71 -26.93 -12.31
C THR A 46 15.65 -26.08 -13.59
N GLY A 47 15.30 -26.70 -14.73
CA GLY A 47 15.11 -25.99 -16.01
C GLY A 47 13.96 -24.98 -16.00
N LYS A 48 12.86 -25.30 -15.30
CA LYS A 48 11.75 -24.35 -15.04
C LYS A 48 12.21 -23.17 -14.18
N ALA A 49 13.01 -23.42 -13.14
CA ALA A 49 13.57 -22.36 -12.29
C ALA A 49 14.49 -21.41 -13.08
N PHE A 50 15.34 -21.95 -13.96
CA PHE A 50 16.14 -21.16 -14.92
C PHE A 50 15.26 -20.29 -15.83
N CYS A 51 14.17 -20.83 -16.37
CA CYS A 51 13.23 -20.04 -17.19
C CYS A 51 12.51 -18.95 -16.40
N ALA A 52 12.17 -19.19 -15.13
CA ALA A 52 11.59 -18.17 -14.26
C ALA A 52 12.57 -17.02 -14.00
N ALA A 53 13.85 -17.32 -13.74
CA ALA A 53 14.90 -16.32 -13.59
C ALA A 53 15.13 -15.51 -14.88
N ASN A 54 15.19 -16.18 -16.05
CA ASN A 54 15.31 -15.50 -17.34
C ASN A 54 14.11 -14.57 -17.61
N LYS A 55 12.90 -14.97 -17.21
CA LYS A 55 11.70 -14.12 -17.35
C LYS A 55 11.76 -12.88 -16.44
N GLN A 56 12.30 -13.00 -15.23
CA GLN A 56 12.53 -11.84 -14.36
C GLN A 56 13.58 -10.89 -14.95
N PHE A 57 14.68 -11.41 -15.51
CA PHE A 57 15.70 -10.62 -16.20
C PHE A 57 15.14 -9.90 -17.45
N MET A 58 14.35 -10.60 -18.27
CA MET A 58 13.65 -10.06 -19.44
C MET A 58 12.66 -8.95 -19.07
N ASN A 59 11.93 -9.08 -17.95
CA ASN A 59 11.09 -7.99 -17.43
C ASN A 59 11.94 -6.74 -17.13
N GLY A 60 13.09 -6.89 -16.46
CA GLY A 60 13.99 -5.76 -16.20
C GLY A 60 14.56 -5.09 -17.46
N ILE A 61 14.75 -5.84 -18.55
CA ILE A 61 15.08 -5.27 -19.88
C ILE A 61 13.91 -4.40 -20.40
N ARG A 62 12.68 -4.86 -20.23
CA ARG A 62 11.47 -4.16 -20.66
C ARG A 62 11.18 -2.91 -19.82
N ASP A 63 11.41 -2.98 -18.51
CA ASP A 63 11.33 -1.82 -17.60
C ASP A 63 12.35 -0.73 -17.99
N LEU A 64 13.57 -1.14 -18.38
CA LEU A 64 14.60 -0.23 -18.89
C LEU A 64 14.24 0.36 -20.27
N ALA A 65 13.60 -0.43 -21.15
CA ALA A 65 13.06 0.07 -22.41
C ALA A 65 12.00 1.17 -22.16
N GLN A 66 11.05 0.91 -21.26
CA GLN A 66 10.00 1.86 -20.91
C GLN A 66 10.52 3.13 -20.22
N TYR A 67 11.54 3.03 -19.36
CA TYR A 67 12.24 4.20 -18.82
C TYR A 67 12.91 5.05 -19.93
N SER A 68 13.30 4.39 -21.03
CA SER A 68 14.03 5.00 -22.15
C SER A 68 13.11 5.51 -23.26
N SER A 69 11.79 5.69 -23.04
CA SER A 69 10.81 6.09 -24.07
C SER A 69 11.01 7.47 -24.73
N ASN A 70 12.08 8.20 -24.37
CA ASN A 70 12.52 9.43 -25.06
C ASN A 70 13.64 9.15 -26.08
N ASP A 71 14.20 7.93 -26.09
CA ASP A 71 15.19 7.42 -27.03
C ASP A 71 14.62 6.18 -27.73
N ALA A 72 14.05 6.41 -28.91
CA ALA A 72 13.42 5.36 -29.71
C ALA A 72 14.42 4.28 -30.19
N VAL A 73 15.73 4.55 -30.23
CA VAL A 73 16.74 3.55 -30.60
C VAL A 73 16.95 2.57 -29.45
N VAL A 74 17.09 3.09 -28.22
CA VAL A 74 17.22 2.27 -27.01
C VAL A 74 15.93 1.47 -26.74
N GLU A 75 14.76 2.14 -26.77
CA GLU A 75 13.46 1.49 -26.53
C GLU A 75 13.19 0.35 -27.52
N THR A 76 13.34 0.60 -28.83
CA THR A 76 13.11 -0.42 -29.87
C THR A 76 14.08 -1.60 -29.73
N SER A 77 15.35 -1.33 -29.42
CA SER A 77 16.38 -2.36 -29.31
C SER A 77 16.18 -3.27 -28.11
N LEU A 78 15.93 -2.69 -26.93
CA LEU A 78 15.69 -3.45 -25.71
C LEU A 78 14.39 -4.25 -25.80
N THR A 79 13.33 -3.69 -26.39
CA THR A 79 12.06 -4.40 -26.64
C THR A 79 12.27 -5.60 -27.55
N LYS A 80 12.94 -5.42 -28.69
CA LYS A 80 13.17 -6.52 -29.65
C LYS A 80 14.03 -7.64 -29.06
N PHE A 81 15.02 -7.32 -28.21
CA PHE A 81 15.78 -8.34 -27.47
C PHE A 81 14.96 -9.02 -26.36
N SER A 82 14.10 -8.28 -25.65
CA SER A 82 13.11 -8.84 -24.71
C SER A 82 12.28 -9.93 -25.39
N ASP A 83 11.78 -9.66 -26.59
CA ASP A 83 10.78 -10.51 -27.22
C ASP A 83 11.42 -11.75 -27.87
N SER A 84 12.63 -11.64 -28.44
CA SER A 84 13.41 -12.83 -28.83
C SER A 84 13.80 -13.71 -27.62
N LEU A 85 14.10 -13.11 -26.45
CA LEU A 85 14.33 -13.89 -25.23
C LEU A 85 13.05 -14.56 -24.71
N GLN A 86 11.88 -13.94 -24.88
CA GLN A 86 10.60 -14.55 -24.53
C GLN A 86 10.30 -15.79 -25.39
N GLU A 87 10.56 -15.76 -26.69
CA GLU A 87 10.36 -16.95 -27.53
C GLU A 87 11.36 -18.08 -27.21
N MET A 88 12.61 -17.75 -26.84
CA MET A 88 13.55 -18.76 -26.36
C MET A 88 13.09 -19.44 -25.05
N ILE A 89 12.43 -18.69 -24.15
CA ILE A 89 11.77 -19.24 -22.95
C ILE A 89 10.56 -20.12 -23.32
N ASN A 90 9.81 -19.77 -24.37
CA ASN A 90 8.70 -20.59 -24.88
C ASN A 90 9.22 -21.93 -25.42
N PHE A 91 10.29 -21.94 -26.22
CA PHE A 91 10.91 -23.17 -26.73
C PHE A 91 11.46 -24.06 -25.61
N HIS A 92 12.10 -23.48 -24.58
CA HIS A 92 12.50 -24.22 -23.38
C HIS A 92 11.29 -24.87 -22.67
N THR A 93 10.17 -24.15 -22.56
CA THR A 93 8.95 -24.67 -21.91
C THR A 93 8.38 -25.85 -22.69
N ILE A 94 8.37 -25.79 -24.02
CA ILE A 94 7.97 -26.90 -24.90
C ILE A 94 8.93 -28.11 -24.74
N LEU A 95 10.25 -27.88 -24.71
CA LEU A 95 11.25 -28.92 -24.47
C LEU A 95 10.99 -29.67 -23.15
N PHE A 96 10.74 -28.95 -22.06
CA PHE A 96 10.52 -29.58 -20.75
C PHE A 96 9.23 -30.39 -20.70
N ASP A 97 8.14 -29.92 -21.31
CA ASP A 97 6.90 -30.68 -21.37
C ASP A 97 7.02 -31.93 -22.27
N GLN A 98 7.67 -31.82 -23.44
CA GLN A 98 7.95 -32.98 -24.28
C GLN A 98 8.89 -33.98 -23.58
N THR A 99 9.87 -33.50 -22.80
CA THR A 99 10.74 -34.34 -21.95
C THR A 99 9.95 -35.04 -20.84
N GLN A 100 9.00 -34.34 -20.22
CA GLN A 100 8.10 -34.89 -19.22
C GLN A 100 7.17 -35.97 -19.82
N ARG A 101 6.70 -35.78 -21.06
CA ARG A 101 5.86 -36.76 -21.77
C ARG A 101 6.65 -37.94 -22.35
N SER A 102 7.90 -37.76 -22.75
CA SER A 102 8.75 -38.81 -23.33
C SER A 102 9.45 -39.68 -22.29
N ILE A 103 10.10 -39.09 -21.29
CA ILE A 103 10.83 -39.83 -20.25
C ILE A 103 9.90 -40.22 -19.10
N LYS A 104 9.37 -39.23 -18.36
CA LYS A 104 8.59 -39.48 -17.13
C LYS A 104 7.35 -40.31 -17.42
N ALA A 105 6.48 -39.88 -18.34
CA ALA A 105 5.22 -40.61 -18.58
C ALA A 105 5.42 -42.02 -19.18
N GLN A 106 6.31 -42.21 -20.16
CA GLN A 106 6.48 -43.53 -20.79
C GLN A 106 7.16 -44.53 -19.86
N LEU A 107 8.30 -44.16 -19.26
CA LEU A 107 9.05 -45.07 -18.37
C LEU A 107 8.30 -45.34 -17.06
N GLN A 108 7.66 -44.32 -16.46
CA GLN A 108 6.89 -44.52 -15.23
C GLN A 108 5.64 -45.38 -15.48
N ASN A 109 5.03 -45.31 -16.66
CA ASN A 109 3.93 -46.23 -17.03
C ASN A 109 4.44 -47.66 -17.24
N PHE A 110 5.60 -47.86 -17.89
CA PHE A 110 6.21 -49.19 -18.04
C PHE A 110 6.51 -49.85 -16.67
N VAL A 111 7.08 -49.10 -15.73
CA VAL A 111 7.31 -49.54 -14.34
C VAL A 111 5.98 -49.82 -13.61
N LYS A 112 4.99 -48.94 -13.71
CA LYS A 112 3.71 -49.10 -12.99
C LYS A 112 2.79 -50.20 -13.56
N GLU A 113 2.86 -50.49 -14.86
CA GLU A 113 1.89 -51.38 -15.53
C GLU A 113 2.47 -52.71 -16.00
N ASP A 114 3.68 -52.76 -16.55
CA ASP A 114 4.26 -54.02 -17.05
C ASP A 114 5.13 -54.72 -16.00
N LEU A 115 5.95 -53.98 -15.25
CA LEU A 115 6.69 -54.58 -14.12
C LEU A 115 5.76 -55.01 -12.97
N ARG A 116 4.64 -54.31 -12.74
CA ARG A 116 3.62 -54.73 -11.77
C ARG A 116 3.03 -56.11 -12.08
N LYS A 117 2.64 -56.35 -13.35
CA LYS A 117 2.11 -57.67 -13.79
C LYS A 117 3.11 -58.80 -13.59
N PHE A 118 4.39 -58.54 -13.84
CA PHE A 118 5.46 -59.49 -13.54
C PHE A 118 5.59 -59.77 -12.03
N LYS A 119 5.53 -58.75 -11.16
CA LYS A 119 5.55 -58.91 -9.70
C LYS A 119 4.33 -59.67 -9.17
N ASP A 120 3.13 -59.38 -9.68
CA ASP A 120 1.90 -60.07 -9.31
C ASP A 120 1.95 -61.55 -9.72
N ALA A 121 2.44 -61.85 -10.93
CA ALA A 121 2.64 -63.22 -11.41
C ALA A 121 3.72 -63.98 -10.61
N LYS A 122 4.85 -63.32 -10.28
CA LYS A 122 5.89 -63.87 -9.40
C LYS A 122 5.30 -64.30 -8.07
N LYS A 123 4.57 -63.40 -7.39
CA LYS A 123 3.95 -63.66 -6.09
C LYS A 123 2.95 -64.84 -6.12
N GLN A 124 2.23 -65.02 -7.22
CA GLN A 124 1.35 -66.18 -7.41
C GLN A 124 2.16 -67.48 -7.63
N PHE A 125 3.23 -67.43 -8.42
CA PHE A 125 4.12 -68.55 -8.65
C PHE A 125 4.85 -69.01 -7.37
N GLU A 126 5.39 -68.08 -6.58
CA GLU A 126 6.03 -68.35 -5.28
C GLU A 126 5.06 -69.06 -4.34
N LYS A 127 3.86 -68.51 -4.16
CA LYS A 127 2.81 -69.10 -3.32
C LYS A 127 2.47 -70.53 -3.75
N VAL A 128 2.17 -70.76 -5.03
CA VAL A 128 1.76 -72.09 -5.51
C VAL A 128 2.95 -73.06 -5.56
N SER A 129 4.18 -72.56 -5.64
CA SER A 129 5.40 -73.35 -5.42
C SER A 129 5.49 -73.87 -3.97
N GLU A 130 5.22 -73.01 -2.99
CA GLU A 130 5.20 -73.37 -1.57
C GLU A 130 4.07 -74.36 -1.25
N GLU A 131 2.85 -74.10 -1.73
CA GLU A 131 1.70 -75.01 -1.60
C GLU A 131 2.01 -76.40 -2.18
N LYS A 132 2.73 -76.45 -3.31
CA LYS A 132 3.14 -77.72 -3.94
C LYS A 132 4.19 -78.45 -3.10
N GLU A 133 5.17 -77.75 -2.54
CA GLU A 133 6.20 -78.38 -1.69
C GLU A 133 5.59 -78.94 -0.40
N ASN A 134 4.71 -78.18 0.25
CA ASN A 134 3.95 -78.66 1.39
C ASN A 134 3.08 -79.89 1.04
N ALA A 135 2.49 -79.95 -0.15
CA ALA A 135 1.76 -81.12 -0.63
C ALA A 135 2.67 -82.33 -0.95
N LEU A 136 3.90 -82.10 -1.45
CA LEU A 136 4.90 -83.15 -1.66
C LEU A 136 5.36 -83.75 -0.32
N VAL A 137 5.67 -82.90 0.66
CA VAL A 137 6.06 -83.32 2.02
C VAL A 137 4.93 -84.09 2.69
N LYS A 138 3.69 -83.58 2.67
CA LYS A 138 2.52 -84.31 3.23
C LYS A 138 2.35 -85.69 2.58
N ASN A 139 2.44 -85.78 1.25
CA ASN A 139 2.29 -87.04 0.53
C ASN A 139 3.42 -88.06 0.84
N ALA A 140 4.66 -87.60 0.94
CA ALA A 140 5.81 -88.44 1.27
C ALA A 140 5.81 -88.97 2.72
N GLN A 141 5.16 -88.26 3.67
CA GLN A 141 5.11 -88.63 5.08
C GLN A 141 3.94 -89.57 5.47
N VAL A 142 2.97 -89.83 4.59
CA VAL A 142 1.83 -90.70 4.93
C VAL A 142 2.28 -92.15 5.11
N GLN A 143 1.87 -92.78 6.21
CA GLN A 143 2.16 -94.18 6.48
C GLN A 143 1.35 -95.11 5.55
N ARG A 144 2.03 -96.08 4.91
CA ARG A 144 1.44 -97.01 3.92
C ARG A 144 0.31 -97.91 4.43
N ASN A 145 0.13 -98.02 5.75
CA ASN A 145 -0.96 -98.75 6.39
C ASN A 145 -2.29 -97.98 6.40
N LYS A 146 -2.30 -96.67 6.05
CA LYS A 146 -3.48 -95.81 6.07
C LYS A 146 -3.96 -95.42 4.67
N GLN A 147 -4.55 -96.37 3.94
CA GLN A 147 -4.94 -96.20 2.54
C GLN A 147 -5.73 -94.90 2.24
N HIS A 148 -6.70 -94.54 3.08
CA HIS A 148 -7.50 -93.31 2.92
C HIS A 148 -6.66 -92.02 3.01
N GLU A 149 -5.71 -91.92 3.95
CA GLU A 149 -4.83 -90.75 4.07
C GLU A 149 -3.84 -90.67 2.88
N VAL A 150 -3.44 -91.82 2.32
CA VAL A 150 -2.58 -91.88 1.12
C VAL A 150 -3.35 -91.36 -0.11
N GLU A 151 -4.61 -91.75 -0.27
CA GLU A 151 -5.47 -91.30 -1.36
C GLU A 151 -5.80 -89.81 -1.24
N GLU A 152 -6.14 -89.31 -0.05
CA GLU A 152 -6.34 -87.87 0.21
C GLU A 152 -5.10 -87.04 -0.15
N ALA A 153 -3.93 -87.42 0.37
CA ALA A 153 -2.69 -86.69 0.11
C ALA A 153 -2.27 -86.76 -1.38
N THR A 154 -2.56 -87.86 -2.07
CA THR A 154 -2.28 -88.02 -3.50
C THR A 154 -3.21 -87.17 -4.37
N ASN A 155 -4.48 -87.05 -3.99
CA ASN A 155 -5.45 -86.18 -4.65
C ASN A 155 -5.07 -84.70 -4.47
N ILE A 156 -4.71 -84.28 -3.25
CA ILE A 156 -4.21 -82.92 -2.96
C ILE A 156 -2.96 -82.63 -3.81
N LEU A 157 -1.95 -83.50 -3.77
CA LEU A 157 -0.72 -83.33 -4.55
C LEU A 157 -0.99 -83.23 -6.05
N THR A 158 -1.95 -84.00 -6.58
CA THR A 158 -2.34 -83.96 -8.00
C THR A 158 -3.01 -82.64 -8.36
N ALA A 159 -3.90 -82.13 -7.52
CA ALA A 159 -4.53 -80.82 -7.70
C ALA A 159 -3.51 -79.68 -7.67
N THR A 160 -2.64 -79.64 -6.65
CA THR A 160 -1.62 -78.57 -6.52
C THR A 160 -0.56 -78.64 -7.62
N ARG A 161 -0.15 -79.84 -8.07
CA ARG A 161 0.72 -79.99 -9.26
C ARG A 161 0.06 -79.45 -10.53
N LYS A 162 -1.25 -79.60 -10.70
CA LYS A 162 -1.98 -79.02 -11.84
C LYS A 162 -2.03 -77.48 -11.73
N CYS A 163 -2.34 -76.95 -10.55
CA CYS A 163 -2.34 -75.50 -10.30
C CYS A 163 -0.96 -74.88 -10.58
N PHE A 164 0.11 -75.47 -10.03
CA PHE A 164 1.50 -75.06 -10.25
C PHE A 164 1.83 -74.97 -11.75
N ARG A 165 1.47 -75.98 -12.54
CA ARG A 165 1.74 -75.98 -13.99
C ARG A 165 1.05 -74.83 -14.72
N HIS A 166 -0.18 -74.48 -14.37
CA HIS A 166 -0.86 -73.33 -14.99
C HIS A 166 -0.16 -72.01 -14.60
N ILE A 167 -0.01 -71.74 -13.30
CA ILE A 167 0.57 -70.46 -12.81
C ILE A 167 2.04 -70.29 -13.24
N ALA A 168 2.82 -71.38 -13.30
CA ALA A 168 4.20 -71.33 -13.77
C ALA A 168 4.32 -71.06 -15.28
N LEU A 169 3.40 -71.57 -16.11
CA LEU A 169 3.33 -71.21 -17.53
C LEU A 169 2.94 -69.72 -17.70
N ASP A 170 1.97 -69.23 -16.92
CA ASP A 170 1.58 -67.81 -16.92
C ASP A 170 2.74 -66.90 -16.49
N TYR A 171 3.52 -67.31 -15.48
CA TYR A 171 4.69 -66.54 -15.03
C TYR A 171 5.80 -66.48 -16.09
N VAL A 172 6.12 -67.61 -16.74
CA VAL A 172 7.07 -67.66 -17.86
C VAL A 172 6.57 -66.83 -19.06
N LEU A 173 5.27 -66.78 -19.30
CA LEU A 173 4.68 -65.89 -20.30
C LEU A 173 4.90 -64.41 -19.94
N GLN A 174 4.63 -63.98 -18.71
CA GLN A 174 4.88 -62.59 -18.29
C GLN A 174 6.37 -62.22 -18.38
N ILE A 175 7.27 -63.14 -17.99
CA ILE A 175 8.73 -62.97 -18.15
C ILE A 175 9.10 -62.72 -19.62
N ASN A 176 8.65 -63.58 -20.53
CA ASN A 176 9.02 -63.50 -21.95
C ASN A 176 8.42 -62.25 -22.63
N VAL A 177 7.20 -61.84 -22.22
CA VAL A 177 6.59 -60.57 -22.66
C VAL A 177 7.37 -59.36 -22.12
N LEU A 178 7.76 -59.34 -20.85
CA LEU A 178 8.56 -58.25 -20.28
C LEU A 178 9.95 -58.15 -20.93
N GLN A 179 10.62 -59.28 -21.14
CA GLN A 179 11.94 -59.36 -21.80
C GLN A 179 11.90 -58.86 -23.25
N SER A 180 10.80 -59.07 -23.99
CA SER A 180 10.63 -58.51 -25.34
C SER A 180 10.31 -57.00 -25.33
N LYS A 181 9.43 -56.54 -24.43
CA LYS A 181 9.06 -55.12 -24.29
C LYS A 181 10.19 -54.21 -23.81
N ARG A 182 11.04 -54.66 -22.87
CA ARG A 182 12.00 -53.75 -22.18
C ARG A 182 12.90 -52.96 -23.14
N ARG A 183 13.27 -53.56 -24.28
CA ARG A 183 14.10 -52.89 -25.29
C ARG A 183 13.33 -51.85 -26.11
N SER A 184 12.05 -52.07 -26.43
CA SER A 184 11.29 -51.13 -27.26
C SER A 184 10.95 -49.85 -26.50
N GLU A 185 10.44 -49.94 -25.27
CA GLU A 185 9.99 -48.76 -24.53
C GLU A 185 11.16 -47.85 -24.12
N ILE A 186 12.30 -48.41 -23.72
CA ILE A 186 13.50 -47.64 -23.38
C ILE A 186 14.03 -46.87 -24.60
N LEU A 187 14.15 -47.54 -25.75
CA LEU A 187 14.65 -46.89 -26.97
C LEU A 187 13.66 -45.85 -27.52
N LYS A 188 12.35 -46.12 -27.47
CA LYS A 188 11.28 -45.20 -27.89
C LYS A 188 11.23 -43.94 -27.02
N SER A 189 11.32 -44.11 -25.70
CA SER A 189 11.39 -43.00 -24.74
C SER A 189 12.61 -42.12 -24.98
N MET A 190 13.81 -42.71 -25.09
CA MET A 190 15.05 -41.98 -25.34
C MET A 190 15.08 -41.31 -26.73
N LEU A 191 14.56 -41.96 -27.77
CA LEU A 191 14.45 -41.40 -29.11
C LEU A 191 13.50 -40.19 -29.13
N SER A 192 12.36 -40.28 -28.46
CA SER A 192 11.41 -39.16 -28.32
C SER A 192 12.00 -37.98 -27.54
N PHE A 193 12.87 -38.23 -26.57
CA PHE A 193 13.63 -37.21 -25.85
C PHE A 193 14.66 -36.52 -26.74
N MET A 194 15.43 -37.29 -27.54
CA MET A 194 16.39 -36.72 -28.48
C MET A 194 15.73 -35.87 -29.58
N TYR A 195 14.55 -36.26 -30.08
CA TYR A 195 13.78 -35.44 -31.02
C TYR A 195 13.27 -34.13 -30.40
N ALA A 196 12.90 -34.14 -29.11
CA ALA A 196 12.51 -32.90 -28.42
C ALA A 196 13.69 -31.92 -28.32
N HIS A 197 14.89 -32.41 -27.99
CA HIS A 197 16.12 -31.59 -28.01
C HIS A 197 16.47 -31.08 -29.42
N LEU A 198 16.35 -31.92 -30.46
CA LEU A 198 16.62 -31.51 -31.84
C LEU A 198 15.68 -30.37 -32.28
N ALA A 199 14.38 -30.48 -32.00
CA ALA A 199 13.42 -29.44 -32.32
C ALA A 199 13.71 -28.12 -31.58
N PHE A 200 14.03 -28.19 -30.29
CA PHE A 200 14.41 -27.03 -29.48
C PHE A 200 15.64 -26.29 -30.04
N PHE A 201 16.71 -27.02 -30.38
CA PHE A 201 17.92 -26.40 -30.93
C PHE A 201 17.70 -25.81 -32.33
N HIS A 202 16.86 -26.43 -33.15
CA HIS A 202 16.48 -25.89 -34.47
C HIS A 202 15.71 -24.57 -34.33
N GLN A 203 14.66 -24.56 -33.50
CA GLN A 203 13.83 -23.38 -33.24
C GLN A 203 14.65 -22.20 -32.68
N GLY A 204 15.55 -22.47 -31.73
CA GLY A 204 16.47 -21.47 -31.20
C GLY A 204 17.46 -20.95 -32.26
N TYR A 205 18.01 -21.83 -33.10
CA TYR A 205 18.92 -21.44 -34.18
C TYR A 205 18.24 -20.53 -35.23
N ASP A 206 17.02 -20.87 -35.65
CA ASP A 206 16.27 -20.08 -36.63
C ASP A 206 16.00 -18.66 -36.08
N LEU A 207 15.47 -18.56 -34.85
CA LEU A 207 15.17 -17.30 -34.16
C LEU A 207 16.39 -16.38 -34.05
N PHE A 208 17.55 -16.89 -33.63
CA PHE A 208 18.76 -16.07 -33.52
C PHE A 208 19.42 -15.79 -34.89
N SER A 209 19.18 -16.62 -35.90
CA SER A 209 19.60 -16.35 -37.29
C SER A 209 18.81 -15.19 -37.91
N GLU A 210 17.49 -15.12 -37.67
CA GLU A 210 16.65 -13.99 -38.08
C GLU A 210 16.99 -12.69 -37.33
N LEU A 211 17.42 -12.78 -36.07
CA LEU A 211 17.87 -11.63 -35.27
C LEU A 211 19.27 -11.10 -35.70
N GLY A 212 20.13 -11.96 -36.23
CA GLY A 212 21.52 -11.65 -36.58
C GLY A 212 21.74 -10.40 -37.46
N PRO A 213 21.01 -10.21 -38.58
CA PRO A 213 21.09 -9.01 -39.39
C PRO A 213 20.77 -7.72 -38.63
N TYR A 214 19.81 -7.77 -37.70
CA TYR A 214 19.42 -6.63 -36.87
C TYR A 214 20.49 -6.28 -35.83
N MET A 215 21.08 -7.28 -35.17
CA MET A 215 22.21 -7.07 -34.25
C MET A 215 23.41 -6.43 -34.94
N LYS A 216 23.67 -6.80 -36.20
CA LYS A 216 24.75 -6.22 -37.00
C LYS A 216 24.50 -4.75 -37.35
N ASP A 217 23.27 -4.38 -37.70
CA ASP A 217 22.92 -2.97 -37.96
C ASP A 217 22.99 -2.13 -36.69
N LEU A 218 22.45 -2.63 -35.57
CA LEU A 218 22.52 -1.95 -34.27
C LEU A 218 23.97 -1.72 -33.81
N GLY A 219 24.89 -2.66 -34.05
CA GLY A 219 26.32 -2.45 -33.80
C GLY A 219 26.89 -1.29 -34.62
N ALA A 220 26.55 -1.22 -35.91
CA ALA A 220 26.96 -0.12 -36.78
C ALA A 220 26.28 1.23 -36.47
N GLN A 221 25.14 1.24 -35.75
CA GLN A 221 24.55 2.44 -35.17
C GLN A 221 25.30 2.86 -33.89
N LEU A 222 25.64 1.91 -33.01
CA LEU A 222 26.39 2.17 -31.78
C LEU A 222 27.76 2.79 -32.04
N ASP A 223 28.50 2.30 -33.04
CA ASP A 223 29.78 2.88 -33.47
C ASP A 223 29.66 4.37 -33.83
N ARG A 224 28.55 4.78 -34.47
CA ARG A 224 28.29 6.19 -34.83
C ARG A 224 27.99 7.02 -33.58
N LEU A 225 27.12 6.53 -32.70
CA LEU A 225 26.76 7.21 -31.45
C LEU A 225 27.99 7.47 -30.56
N VAL A 226 28.95 6.54 -30.52
CA VAL A 226 30.24 6.73 -29.81
C VAL A 226 31.08 7.85 -30.45
N VAL A 227 31.13 7.95 -31.78
CA VAL A 227 31.84 9.02 -32.49
C VAL A 227 31.16 10.38 -32.28
N ASP A 228 29.84 10.44 -32.35
CA ASP A 228 29.07 11.68 -32.16
C ASP A 228 29.16 12.18 -30.70
N ALA A 229 29.07 11.29 -29.71
CA ALA A 229 29.28 11.65 -28.31
C ALA A 229 30.72 12.14 -28.03
N ALA A 230 31.73 11.54 -28.67
CA ALA A 230 33.11 12.00 -28.57
C ALA A 230 33.33 13.38 -29.22
N LYS A 231 32.61 13.69 -30.30
CA LYS A 231 32.58 15.01 -30.95
C LYS A 231 31.87 16.04 -30.06
N GLU A 232 30.66 15.75 -29.57
CA GLU A 232 29.91 16.66 -28.70
C GLU A 232 30.72 16.98 -27.44
N LYS A 233 31.32 15.98 -26.78
CA LYS A 233 32.21 16.18 -25.65
C LYS A 233 33.30 17.22 -25.95
N ARG A 234 34.01 17.08 -27.08
CA ARG A 234 35.07 18.02 -27.49
C ARG A 234 34.54 19.43 -27.72
N GLU A 235 33.37 19.56 -28.35
CA GLU A 235 32.72 20.88 -28.53
C GLU A 235 32.31 21.50 -27.19
N MET A 236 31.85 20.71 -26.22
CA MET A 236 31.49 21.18 -24.87
C MET A 236 32.72 21.56 -24.05
N GLU A 237 33.82 20.81 -24.14
CA GLU A 237 35.12 21.17 -23.55
C GLU A 237 35.66 22.50 -24.14
N GLN A 238 35.53 22.69 -25.46
CA GLN A 238 35.90 23.95 -26.11
C GLN A 238 34.99 25.12 -25.68
N LYS A 239 33.67 24.92 -25.60
CA LYS A 239 32.71 25.93 -25.09
C LYS A 239 33.05 26.32 -23.65
N HIS A 240 33.33 25.35 -22.78
CA HIS A 240 33.74 25.58 -21.39
C HIS A 240 35.01 26.45 -21.30
N SER A 241 36.07 26.07 -22.02
CA SER A 241 37.32 26.85 -22.08
C SER A 241 37.11 28.28 -22.60
N THR A 242 36.23 28.45 -23.60
CA THR A 242 35.89 29.77 -24.18
C THR A 242 35.11 30.67 -23.21
N ILE A 243 34.26 30.09 -22.34
CA ILE A 243 33.55 30.85 -21.29
C ILE A 243 34.52 31.22 -20.17
N GLN A 244 35.33 30.26 -19.70
CA GLN A 244 36.32 30.46 -18.65
C GLN A 244 37.31 31.59 -18.98
N GLN A 245 37.66 31.78 -20.26
CA GLN A 245 38.51 32.89 -20.71
C GLN A 245 37.82 34.28 -20.70
N LYS A 246 36.48 34.34 -20.73
CA LYS A 246 35.71 35.59 -20.72
C LYS A 246 35.42 36.11 -19.30
N ASP A 247 35.15 35.20 -18.36
CA ASP A 247 34.75 35.58 -17.01
C ASP A 247 35.85 36.34 -16.25
N PHE A 248 37.14 36.12 -16.59
CA PHE A 248 38.27 36.88 -16.01
C PHE A 248 38.43 38.31 -16.54
N SER A 249 37.73 38.72 -17.61
CA SER A 249 37.83 40.09 -18.18
C SER A 249 36.53 40.90 -18.08
N SER A 250 35.50 40.40 -17.41
CA SER A 250 34.15 41.00 -17.42
C SER A 250 33.82 41.79 -16.16
N ASP A 251 34.46 42.95 -15.96
CA ASP A 251 33.98 43.96 -14.99
C ASP A 251 32.63 44.56 -15.43
N ASP A 252 31.52 43.92 -15.04
CA ASP A 252 30.18 44.52 -14.85
C ASP A 252 29.66 45.42 -16.00
N SER A 253 30.13 45.21 -17.23
CA SER A 253 30.02 46.16 -18.37
C SER A 253 28.87 45.84 -19.35
N LYS A 254 28.06 44.81 -19.07
CA LYS A 254 26.89 44.40 -19.87
C LYS A 254 25.66 44.16 -18.99
N LEU A 255 25.30 45.16 -18.19
CA LEU A 255 23.98 45.25 -17.54
C LEU A 255 22.91 45.68 -18.56
N GLU A 256 22.65 44.81 -19.53
CA GLU A 256 21.68 45.00 -20.60
C GLU A 256 20.24 44.75 -20.09
N TYR A 257 19.68 45.74 -19.40
CA TYR A 257 18.23 45.81 -19.22
C TYR A 257 17.61 46.23 -20.56
N ASN A 258 16.64 45.46 -21.07
CA ASN A 258 16.02 45.70 -22.38
C ASN A 258 14.51 45.80 -22.23
N VAL A 259 13.97 47.00 -22.45
CA VAL A 259 12.53 47.29 -22.33
C VAL A 259 11.73 46.60 -23.44
N ASP A 260 12.35 46.37 -24.59
CA ASP A 260 11.75 45.78 -25.79
C ASP A 260 12.14 44.29 -25.95
N ALA A 261 12.44 43.60 -24.84
CA ALA A 261 12.83 42.20 -24.86
C ALA A 261 11.66 41.30 -25.30
N ALA A 262 11.89 40.44 -26.30
CA ALA A 262 10.85 39.60 -26.91
C ALA A 262 10.23 38.53 -25.99
N ASN A 263 10.74 38.38 -24.77
CA ASN A 263 10.19 37.52 -23.70
C ASN A 263 9.31 38.29 -22.69
N GLY A 264 9.19 39.62 -22.82
CA GLY A 264 8.43 40.48 -21.88
C GLY A 264 9.13 40.72 -20.52
N ILE A 265 10.40 40.34 -20.36
CA ILE A 265 11.18 40.52 -19.13
C ILE A 265 12.17 41.67 -19.31
N VAL A 266 11.93 42.78 -18.61
CA VAL A 266 12.74 44.02 -18.73
C VAL A 266 14.10 43.90 -18.03
N MET A 267 14.11 43.19 -16.90
CA MET A 267 15.31 42.90 -16.10
C MET A 267 15.03 41.71 -15.17
N GLU A 268 16.03 40.85 -14.95
CA GLU A 268 15.99 39.81 -13.93
C GLU A 268 17.34 39.65 -13.20
N GLY A 269 17.34 38.98 -12.05
CA GLY A 269 18.55 38.76 -11.25
C GLY A 269 18.29 38.56 -9.75
N TYR A 270 19.34 38.31 -8.98
CA TYR A 270 19.22 38.19 -7.52
C TYR A 270 19.15 39.56 -6.83
N LEU A 271 18.22 39.69 -5.88
CA LEU A 271 18.17 40.78 -4.89
C LEU A 271 17.88 40.20 -3.50
N PHE A 272 18.31 40.91 -2.45
CA PHE A 272 17.87 40.65 -1.08
C PHE A 272 16.62 41.49 -0.77
N LYS A 273 15.53 40.84 -0.33
CA LYS A 273 14.31 41.48 0.13
C LYS A 273 14.24 41.52 1.65
N ARG A 274 13.85 42.66 2.24
CA ARG A 274 13.49 42.73 3.66
C ARG A 274 12.09 42.13 3.90
N ALA A 275 11.96 41.29 4.92
CA ALA A 275 10.68 40.82 5.41
C ALA A 275 9.89 41.96 6.06
N SER A 276 8.56 41.84 6.04
CA SER A 276 7.64 42.80 6.64
C SER A 276 7.20 42.43 8.06
N ASN A 277 7.75 41.33 8.62
CA ASN A 277 7.53 40.91 10.00
C ASN A 277 8.42 41.70 10.99
N ALA A 278 8.14 41.58 12.29
CA ALA A 278 8.84 42.32 13.35
C ALA A 278 10.36 42.13 13.31
N PHE A 279 10.83 40.93 12.96
CA PHE A 279 12.24 40.55 12.86
C PHE A 279 12.98 41.12 11.63
N LYS A 280 12.27 41.75 10.66
CA LYS A 280 12.85 42.48 9.50
C LYS A 280 13.93 41.70 8.72
N THR A 281 13.82 40.37 8.64
CA THR A 281 14.88 39.50 8.11
C THR A 281 15.13 39.70 6.61
N TRP A 282 16.38 39.57 6.16
CA TRP A 282 16.76 39.79 4.75
C TRP A 282 16.93 38.49 3.99
N ASN A 283 16.31 38.39 2.83
CA ASN A 283 16.12 37.14 2.08
C ASN A 283 16.51 37.30 0.61
N ARG A 284 17.56 36.61 0.14
CA ARG A 284 17.93 36.60 -1.30
C ARG A 284 16.91 35.82 -2.10
N ARG A 285 16.46 36.37 -3.24
CA ARG A 285 15.47 35.77 -4.16
C ARG A 285 15.83 36.15 -5.60
N TRP A 286 15.40 35.36 -6.58
CA TRP A 286 15.45 35.76 -7.99
C TRP A 286 14.25 36.67 -8.26
N PHE A 287 14.50 37.88 -8.76
CA PHE A 287 13.50 38.86 -9.14
C PHE A 287 13.42 38.97 -10.66
N SER A 288 12.23 39.25 -11.17
CA SER A 288 12.03 39.71 -12.55
C SER A 288 11.04 40.87 -12.61
N ILE A 289 11.24 41.75 -13.58
CA ILE A 289 10.28 42.79 -13.99
C ILE A 289 9.64 42.32 -15.28
N GLN A 290 8.34 42.01 -15.23
CA GLN A 290 7.60 41.41 -16.33
C GLN A 290 6.15 41.92 -16.34
N ASN A 291 5.58 42.22 -17.51
CA ASN A 291 4.19 42.65 -17.68
C ASN A 291 3.75 43.77 -16.70
N ASN A 292 4.58 44.79 -16.50
CA ASN A 292 4.38 45.88 -15.52
C ASN A 292 4.25 45.46 -14.05
N GLN A 293 4.68 44.24 -13.69
CA GLN A 293 4.74 43.73 -12.33
C GLN A 293 6.19 43.55 -11.86
N LEU A 294 6.38 43.61 -10.54
CA LEU A 294 7.61 43.17 -9.89
C LEU A 294 7.34 41.87 -9.14
N VAL A 295 8.00 40.78 -9.54
CA VAL A 295 7.77 39.43 -9.00
C VAL A 295 9.09 38.81 -8.51
N TYR A 296 9.00 37.78 -7.66
CA TYR A 296 10.16 36.97 -7.29
C TYR A 296 9.87 35.47 -7.17
N GLN A 297 10.89 34.66 -7.35
CA GLN A 297 10.88 33.21 -7.12
C GLN A 297 11.85 32.83 -5.99
N LYS A 298 11.58 31.75 -5.26
CA LYS A 298 12.53 31.19 -4.27
C LYS A 298 13.43 30.12 -4.92
N LYS A 299 12.87 29.35 -5.86
CA LYS A 299 13.53 28.38 -6.74
C LYS A 299 12.98 28.51 -8.17
N PHE A 300 13.77 28.09 -9.17
CA PHE A 300 13.46 28.22 -10.61
C PHE A 300 12.10 27.64 -11.06
N LYS A 301 11.56 26.63 -10.35
CA LYS A 301 10.26 26.00 -10.64
C LYS A 301 9.11 26.49 -9.73
N ASP A 302 9.32 27.52 -8.91
CA ASP A 302 8.25 28.11 -8.10
C ASP A 302 7.42 29.09 -8.94
N ASN A 303 6.11 29.17 -8.69
CA ASN A 303 5.28 30.22 -9.28
C ASN A 303 5.77 31.62 -8.82
N PRO A 304 5.94 32.60 -9.72
CA PRO A 304 6.38 33.94 -9.35
C PRO A 304 5.45 34.59 -8.32
N THR A 305 6.00 34.95 -7.17
CA THR A 305 5.29 35.67 -6.12
C THR A 305 5.29 37.15 -6.43
N VAL A 306 4.11 37.69 -6.73
CA VAL A 306 3.92 39.11 -7.06
C VAL A 306 4.17 39.98 -5.82
N VAL A 307 5.15 40.88 -5.91
CA VAL A 307 5.44 41.90 -4.88
C VAL A 307 4.61 43.14 -5.14
N VAL A 308 4.56 43.54 -6.41
CA VAL A 308 3.83 44.71 -6.92
C VAL A 308 2.97 44.25 -8.10
N GLU A 309 1.67 44.36 -7.93
CA GLU A 309 0.65 43.94 -8.91
C GLU A 309 0.51 44.92 -10.09
N ASP A 310 0.87 46.19 -9.87
CA ASP A 310 0.91 47.25 -10.89
C ASP A 310 2.00 48.28 -10.54
N LEU A 311 3.07 48.33 -11.35
CA LEU A 311 4.14 49.31 -11.17
C LEU A 311 3.69 50.75 -11.42
N ARG A 312 2.62 51.02 -12.19
CA ARG A 312 2.16 52.39 -12.51
C ARG A 312 1.87 53.23 -11.27
N LEU A 313 1.44 52.61 -10.18
CA LEU A 313 1.10 53.30 -8.93
C LEU A 313 2.27 53.38 -7.95
N CYS A 314 3.48 53.02 -8.38
CA CYS A 314 4.65 52.90 -7.51
C CYS A 314 5.67 54.03 -7.67
N THR A 315 6.44 54.26 -6.60
CA THR A 315 7.60 55.15 -6.60
C THR A 315 8.82 54.40 -6.07
N VAL A 316 10.02 54.75 -6.58
CA VAL A 316 11.29 54.16 -6.13
C VAL A 316 12.06 55.17 -5.30
N LYS A 317 12.24 54.87 -4.01
CA LYS A 317 12.99 55.70 -3.07
C LYS A 317 14.42 55.20 -2.91
N HIS A 318 15.33 56.15 -2.73
CA HIS A 318 16.67 55.90 -2.24
C HIS A 318 16.61 55.73 -0.71
N CYS A 319 17.41 54.81 -0.16
CA CYS A 319 17.41 54.49 1.26
C CYS A 319 18.83 54.59 1.82
N GLU A 320 19.21 55.81 2.18
CA GLU A 320 20.56 56.13 2.66
C GLU A 320 20.65 56.01 4.19
N ASP A 321 19.56 56.28 4.92
CA ASP A 321 19.46 56.21 6.39
C ASP A 321 19.31 54.78 6.96
N ILE A 322 19.86 53.75 6.29
CA ILE A 322 19.70 52.35 6.68
C ILE A 322 21.06 51.65 6.73
N GLU A 323 21.30 50.86 7.79
CA GLU A 323 22.55 50.16 8.12
C GLU A 323 23.16 49.29 6.99
N ARG A 324 22.40 48.98 5.95
CA ARG A 324 22.82 48.11 4.85
C ARG A 324 23.08 48.91 3.58
N ARG A 325 24.31 48.79 3.07
CA ARG A 325 24.70 49.34 1.76
C ARG A 325 23.83 48.78 0.62
N PHE A 326 23.66 49.62 -0.40
CA PHE A 326 22.97 49.32 -1.65
C PHE A 326 21.45 49.05 -1.56
N CYS A 327 20.79 49.59 -0.54
CA CYS A 327 19.33 49.48 -0.40
C CYS A 327 18.55 50.46 -1.28
N PHE A 328 17.33 50.08 -1.64
CA PHE A 328 16.29 50.92 -2.24
C PHE A 328 14.91 50.40 -1.86
N GLU A 329 13.88 51.24 -1.97
CA GLU A 329 12.50 50.88 -1.60
C GLU A 329 11.54 51.16 -2.76
N VAL A 330 10.74 50.16 -3.12
CA VAL A 330 9.64 50.29 -4.08
C VAL A 330 8.34 50.41 -3.28
N VAL A 331 7.74 51.58 -3.33
CA VAL A 331 6.54 51.95 -2.55
C VAL A 331 5.32 51.95 -3.47
N SER A 332 4.35 51.07 -3.21
CA SER A 332 3.01 51.10 -3.81
C SER A 332 1.98 51.67 -2.81
N PRO A 333 0.73 51.94 -3.22
CA PRO A 333 -0.32 52.45 -2.33
C PRO A 333 -0.73 51.46 -1.22
N THR A 334 -0.41 50.17 -1.37
CA THR A 334 -0.84 49.10 -0.45
C THR A 334 0.32 48.34 0.18
N LYS A 335 1.53 48.40 -0.39
CA LYS A 335 2.70 47.64 0.05
C LYS A 335 3.97 48.46 -0.16
N SER A 336 4.82 48.53 0.85
CA SER A 336 6.21 48.98 0.67
C SER A 336 7.16 47.78 0.65
N CYS A 337 8.03 47.69 -0.35
CA CYS A 337 9.00 46.62 -0.49
C CYS A 337 10.43 47.18 -0.50
N MET A 338 11.21 46.81 0.52
CA MET A 338 12.61 47.19 0.61
C MET A 338 13.53 46.09 0.07
N LEU A 339 14.42 46.50 -0.82
CA LEU A 339 15.31 45.65 -1.61
C LEU A 339 16.77 46.11 -1.45
N GLN A 340 17.70 45.19 -1.67
CA GLN A 340 19.14 45.42 -1.61
C GLN A 340 19.80 44.68 -2.79
N ALA A 341 20.65 45.38 -3.53
CA ALA A 341 21.46 44.84 -4.62
C ALA A 341 22.88 44.47 -4.14
N ASP A 342 23.57 43.63 -4.91
CA ASP A 342 24.91 43.14 -4.55
C ASP A 342 26.05 44.14 -4.88
N SER A 343 25.82 45.12 -5.77
CA SER A 343 26.75 46.21 -6.09
C SER A 343 26.03 47.55 -6.32
N GLU A 344 26.76 48.67 -6.29
CA GLU A 344 26.20 49.99 -6.60
C GLU A 344 25.82 50.12 -8.09
N LYS A 345 26.63 49.55 -9.01
CA LYS A 345 26.31 49.44 -10.44
C LYS A 345 24.96 48.72 -10.63
N LEU A 346 24.78 47.58 -9.95
CA LEU A 346 23.52 46.82 -9.92
C LEU A 346 22.37 47.61 -9.31
N ARG A 347 22.57 48.31 -8.18
CA ARG A 347 21.53 49.14 -7.54
C ARG A 347 21.00 50.20 -8.51
N GLN A 348 21.90 50.91 -9.18
CA GLN A 348 21.52 51.94 -10.15
C GLN A 348 20.79 51.34 -11.35
N ALA A 349 21.25 50.20 -11.86
CA ALA A 349 20.57 49.48 -12.95
C ALA A 349 19.15 49.04 -12.55
N TRP A 350 18.97 48.43 -11.38
CA TRP A 350 17.66 48.01 -10.88
C TRP A 350 16.71 49.18 -10.62
N ILE A 351 17.17 50.27 -9.99
CA ILE A 351 16.36 51.47 -9.79
C ILE A 351 15.94 52.05 -11.15
N LYS A 352 16.87 52.18 -12.10
CA LYS A 352 16.60 52.71 -13.44
C LYS A 352 15.65 51.83 -14.23
N ALA A 353 15.78 50.51 -14.16
CA ALA A 353 14.88 49.56 -14.80
C ALA A 353 13.45 49.69 -14.25
N VAL A 354 13.27 49.67 -12.92
CA VAL A 354 11.96 49.86 -12.28
C VAL A 354 11.36 51.22 -12.64
N GLN A 355 12.13 52.32 -12.56
CA GLN A 355 11.69 53.65 -12.99
C GLN A 355 11.29 53.71 -14.47
N THR A 356 12.01 53.01 -15.34
CA THR A 356 11.70 52.96 -16.78
C THR A 356 10.41 52.17 -17.02
N SER A 357 10.20 51.04 -16.35
CA SER A 357 8.95 50.27 -16.42
C SER A 357 7.75 51.05 -15.90
N ILE A 358 7.88 51.78 -14.78
CA ILE A 358 6.86 52.71 -14.28
C ILE A 358 6.50 53.72 -15.37
N ALA A 359 7.51 54.37 -15.98
CA ALA A 359 7.30 55.37 -17.02
C ALA A 359 6.70 54.80 -18.31
N THR A 360 7.04 53.57 -18.71
CA THR A 360 6.44 52.88 -19.87
C THR A 360 4.98 52.56 -19.61
N ALA A 361 4.66 51.99 -18.45
CA ALA A 361 3.30 51.61 -18.08
C ALA A 361 2.35 52.82 -17.95
N TYR A 362 2.88 54.03 -17.69
CA TYR A 362 2.11 55.28 -17.82
C TYR A 362 1.80 55.69 -19.26
N ARG A 363 2.66 55.36 -20.24
CA ARG A 363 2.49 55.75 -21.66
C ARG A 363 1.49 54.86 -22.41
N GLU A 364 1.34 53.60 -22.02
CA GLU A 364 0.38 52.65 -22.63
C GLU A 364 -1.08 53.15 -22.59
N LYS A 365 -1.40 54.09 -21.69
CA LYS A 365 -2.74 54.68 -21.56
C LYS A 365 -3.10 55.71 -22.67
N GLY A 366 -2.27 55.86 -23.70
CA GLY A 366 -2.46 56.82 -24.80
C GLY A 366 -3.30 56.32 -25.98
N ASP A 367 -3.11 55.06 -26.41
CA ASP A 367 -3.68 54.53 -27.68
C ASP A 367 -4.87 53.56 -27.49
N GLU A 368 -5.14 53.11 -26.25
CA GLU A 368 -6.21 52.16 -25.88
C GLU A 368 -7.63 52.79 -25.93
N SER A 369 -7.92 53.64 -26.92
CA SER A 369 -9.22 54.31 -27.10
C SER A 369 -9.75 54.31 -28.54
N GLU A 370 -9.09 53.65 -29.50
CA GLU A 370 -9.60 53.60 -30.89
C GLU A 370 -9.22 52.33 -31.70
N LYS A 371 -9.76 51.15 -31.32
CA LYS A 371 -10.01 49.98 -32.22
C LYS A 371 -10.81 48.84 -31.55
N LEU A 372 -12.10 49.06 -31.31
CA LEU A 372 -13.09 47.98 -31.24
C LEU A 372 -13.80 47.85 -32.60
N ASP A 373 -13.22 47.11 -33.55
CA ASP A 373 -14.00 46.49 -34.65
C ASP A 373 -13.17 45.53 -35.53
N LYS A 374 -13.81 44.46 -36.06
CA LYS A 374 -13.35 43.56 -37.15
C LYS A 374 -12.02 42.80 -36.90
N LYS A 375 -11.95 41.46 -36.99
CA LYS A 375 -12.67 40.49 -37.85
C LYS A 375 -12.72 39.09 -37.21
N SER A 376 -13.55 38.21 -37.76
CA SER A 376 -13.75 36.82 -37.33
C SER A 376 -13.25 35.79 -38.36
N SER A 377 -12.88 34.59 -37.85
CA SER A 377 -12.94 33.28 -38.54
C SER A 377 -11.93 32.96 -39.68
N PRO A 378 -11.77 31.68 -40.10
CA PRO A 378 -11.68 30.44 -39.29
C PRO A 378 -10.71 29.33 -39.83
N SER A 379 -10.46 28.29 -39.03
CA SER A 379 -10.04 26.91 -39.44
C SER A 379 -8.65 26.75 -40.12
N THR A 380 -8.04 25.57 -40.32
CA THR A 380 -8.26 24.14 -39.97
C THR A 380 -6.98 23.60 -39.26
N GLY A 381 -6.82 22.39 -38.69
CA GLY A 381 -7.57 21.14 -38.46
C GLY A 381 -6.61 20.18 -37.70
N SER A 382 -6.90 18.95 -37.27
CA SER A 382 -8.09 18.08 -37.30
C SER A 382 -8.09 17.16 -36.05
N LEU A 383 -9.18 16.41 -35.83
CA LEU A 383 -9.41 15.47 -34.73
C LEU A 383 -8.48 14.25 -34.76
N ASP A 384 -8.15 13.67 -33.59
CA ASP A 384 -8.83 12.44 -33.14
C ASP A 384 -8.85 12.32 -31.59
N SER A 385 -9.53 11.29 -31.05
CA SER A 385 -10.02 11.24 -29.66
C SER A 385 -9.35 10.16 -28.81
N GLY A 386 -8.87 10.52 -27.62
CA GLY A 386 -8.38 9.59 -26.60
C GLY A 386 -8.91 9.96 -25.21
N ASN A 387 -9.76 9.10 -24.63
CA ASN A 387 -10.39 9.34 -23.33
C ASN A 387 -9.64 8.60 -22.21
N GLU A 388 -8.54 9.18 -21.75
CA GLU A 388 -7.77 8.69 -20.59
C GLU A 388 -8.14 9.39 -19.28
N SER A 389 -7.90 8.68 -18.18
CA SER A 389 -8.41 9.01 -16.85
C SER A 389 -7.65 10.13 -16.12
N LYS A 390 -8.33 10.68 -15.10
CA LYS A 390 -7.69 11.46 -14.03
C LYS A 390 -6.51 10.65 -13.45
N ASP A 391 -5.29 11.20 -13.52
CA ASP A 391 -4.54 11.61 -12.31
C ASP A 391 -3.11 12.06 -12.63
N LYS A 392 -2.81 13.34 -12.39
CA LYS A 392 -1.54 13.80 -11.78
C LYS A 392 -1.53 15.30 -11.41
N LEU A 393 -1.22 15.55 -10.13
CA LEU A 393 -0.67 16.79 -9.56
C LEU A 393 -1.48 18.11 -9.69
N LEU A 394 -2.69 18.11 -9.12
CA LEU A 394 -3.31 19.34 -8.62
C LEU A 394 -2.49 19.90 -7.44
N LYS A 395 -1.78 21.03 -7.62
CA LYS A 395 -1.17 21.77 -6.48
C LYS A 395 -1.11 23.27 -6.74
N GLY A 396 -2.24 23.93 -6.51
CA GLY A 396 -2.44 25.36 -6.71
C GLY A 396 -3.91 25.80 -6.57
N GLU A 397 -4.84 24.85 -6.63
CA GLU A 397 -6.26 25.10 -6.39
C GLU A 397 -6.53 25.66 -4.99
N SER A 398 -7.35 26.71 -4.95
CA SER A 398 -7.89 27.28 -3.73
C SER A 398 -8.80 26.29 -2.99
N ALA A 399 -8.96 26.49 -1.67
CA ALA A 399 -9.91 25.71 -0.86
C ALA A 399 -11.32 25.73 -1.48
N LEU A 400 -11.73 26.89 -2.01
CA LEU A 400 -12.94 27.08 -2.78
C LEU A 400 -13.10 26.11 -3.95
N GLN A 401 -12.11 26.03 -4.85
CA GLN A 401 -12.17 25.13 -6.02
C GLN A 401 -12.28 23.66 -5.57
N ARG A 402 -11.39 23.24 -4.66
CA ARG A 402 -11.33 21.85 -4.16
C ARG A 402 -12.62 21.39 -3.48
N VAL A 403 -13.34 22.30 -2.83
CA VAL A 403 -14.61 21.98 -2.16
C VAL A 403 -15.81 22.14 -3.09
N GLN A 404 -15.80 23.09 -4.03
CA GLN A 404 -16.90 23.28 -5.01
C GLN A 404 -16.99 22.12 -6.04
N CYS A 405 -15.90 21.41 -6.33
CA CYS A 405 -15.90 20.25 -7.23
C CYS A 405 -16.54 18.96 -6.66
N ILE A 406 -16.97 18.95 -5.40
CA ILE A 406 -17.61 17.80 -4.74
C ILE A 406 -19.12 17.77 -5.06
N PRO A 407 -19.76 16.60 -5.23
CA PRO A 407 -21.20 16.48 -5.47
C PRO A 407 -22.07 17.30 -4.51
N GLY A 408 -22.96 18.10 -5.09
CA GLY A 408 -23.87 19.02 -4.39
C GLY A 408 -23.25 20.36 -3.96
N ASN A 409 -21.92 20.49 -3.90
CA ASN A 409 -21.26 21.68 -3.32
C ASN A 409 -21.29 22.92 -4.23
N ALA A 410 -21.69 22.77 -5.50
CA ALA A 410 -21.90 23.88 -6.46
C ALA A 410 -23.10 24.79 -6.13
N SER A 411 -24.00 24.35 -5.24
CA SER A 411 -25.11 25.15 -4.72
C SER A 411 -25.18 25.07 -3.19
N CYS A 412 -25.78 26.08 -2.56
CA CYS A 412 -25.92 26.15 -1.11
C CYS A 412 -26.79 25.02 -0.57
N CYS A 413 -26.25 24.24 0.38
CA CYS A 413 -26.86 23.05 0.97
C CYS A 413 -28.36 23.21 1.30
N ASP A 414 -28.73 24.34 1.91
CA ASP A 414 -30.06 24.55 2.51
C ASP A 414 -31.08 25.28 1.61
N CYS A 415 -30.62 26.11 0.66
CA CYS A 415 -31.52 26.97 -0.14
C CYS A 415 -31.24 26.92 -1.66
N GLY A 416 -30.36 26.03 -2.12
CA GLY A 416 -30.09 25.82 -3.56
C GLY A 416 -29.46 27.00 -4.31
N LEU A 417 -29.16 28.12 -3.65
CA LEU A 417 -28.53 29.28 -4.29
C LEU A 417 -27.13 28.88 -4.79
N ALA A 418 -26.88 29.08 -6.08
CA ALA A 418 -25.61 28.74 -6.72
C ALA A 418 -24.41 29.46 -6.09
N ASP A 419 -23.22 28.91 -6.32
CA ASP A 419 -21.94 29.50 -5.98
C ASP A 419 -21.71 29.84 -4.49
N PRO A 420 -21.84 28.85 -3.57
CA PRO A 420 -21.57 29.06 -2.14
C PRO A 420 -20.08 29.35 -1.89
N ARG A 421 -19.79 30.41 -1.14
CA ARG A 421 -18.42 30.85 -0.75
C ARG A 421 -18.11 30.68 0.75
N TRP A 422 -18.98 30.00 1.49
CA TRP A 422 -18.79 29.60 2.90
C TRP A 422 -19.00 28.11 3.06
N ALA A 423 -18.55 27.57 4.20
CA ALA A 423 -18.75 26.18 4.58
C ALA A 423 -19.00 26.04 6.08
N SER A 424 -19.64 24.95 6.50
CA SER A 424 -19.69 24.53 7.89
C SER A 424 -18.80 23.30 8.09
N ILE A 425 -17.75 23.47 8.90
CA ILE A 425 -16.59 22.57 8.91
C ILE A 425 -16.77 21.32 9.79
N ASN A 426 -17.78 21.31 10.66
CA ASN A 426 -18.20 20.12 11.40
C ASN A 426 -19.29 19.33 10.66
N LEU A 427 -20.06 19.98 9.78
CA LEU A 427 -21.12 19.34 9.00
C LEU A 427 -20.65 18.86 7.62
N GLY A 428 -19.58 19.40 7.05
CA GLY A 428 -19.08 19.00 5.72
C GLY A 428 -19.89 19.59 4.55
N ILE A 429 -20.45 20.79 4.71
CA ILE A 429 -21.40 21.41 3.76
C ILE A 429 -20.96 22.81 3.28
N THR A 430 -21.40 23.20 2.08
CA THR A 430 -21.21 24.56 1.53
C THR A 430 -22.46 25.43 1.63
N LEU A 431 -22.27 26.72 1.90
CA LEU A 431 -23.31 27.69 2.27
C LEU A 431 -23.13 29.02 1.51
N CYS A 432 -24.23 29.65 1.11
CA CYS A 432 -24.25 31.04 0.66
C CYS A 432 -24.20 32.02 1.85
N ILE A 433 -24.04 33.32 1.59
CA ILE A 433 -23.83 34.34 2.63
C ILE A 433 -24.97 34.38 3.68
N GLU A 434 -26.22 34.24 3.25
CA GLU A 434 -27.38 34.31 4.14
C GLU A 434 -27.48 33.07 5.04
N CYS A 435 -27.35 31.88 4.45
CA CYS A 435 -27.39 30.63 5.19
C CYS A 435 -26.18 30.51 6.13
N SER A 436 -24.99 30.97 5.73
CA SER A 436 -23.82 31.00 6.61
C SER A 436 -24.01 31.95 7.80
N GLY A 437 -24.71 33.08 7.60
CA GLY A 437 -25.15 33.97 8.69
C GLY A 437 -26.14 33.30 9.65
N ILE A 438 -27.10 32.53 9.14
CA ILE A 438 -28.05 31.76 9.96
C ILE A 438 -27.33 30.66 10.75
N HIS A 439 -26.47 29.88 10.11
CA HIS A 439 -25.66 28.84 10.77
C HIS A 439 -24.79 29.42 11.90
N ARG A 440 -24.22 30.63 11.74
CA ARG A 440 -23.52 31.33 12.83
C ARG A 440 -24.44 31.65 14.02
N SER A 441 -25.71 32.02 13.79
CA SER A 441 -26.69 32.27 14.86
C SER A 441 -27.22 31.04 15.57
N LEU A 442 -26.99 29.82 15.06
CA LEU A 442 -27.24 28.59 15.83
C LEU A 442 -26.20 28.38 16.94
N GLY A 443 -24.99 28.89 16.75
CA GLY A 443 -23.86 28.69 17.66
C GLY A 443 -22.98 27.49 17.31
N VAL A 444 -21.75 27.52 17.83
CA VAL A 444 -20.63 26.62 17.46
C VAL A 444 -20.81 25.14 17.82
N HIS A 445 -21.86 24.81 18.58
CA HIS A 445 -22.25 23.44 18.93
C HIS A 445 -23.18 22.79 17.90
N PHE A 446 -23.81 23.58 17.02
CA PHE A 446 -24.51 23.08 15.83
C PHE A 446 -23.69 23.26 14.56
N SER A 447 -23.05 24.44 14.37
CA SER A 447 -22.40 24.77 13.10
C SER A 447 -21.19 25.68 13.27
N LYS A 448 -20.05 25.26 12.71
CA LYS A 448 -18.76 25.95 12.75
C LYS A 448 -18.44 26.55 11.37
N VAL A 449 -18.86 27.78 11.15
CA VAL A 449 -18.79 28.41 9.82
C VAL A 449 -17.40 29.01 9.52
N ARG A 450 -16.90 28.75 8.29
CA ARG A 450 -15.71 29.37 7.66
C ARG A 450 -16.04 29.90 6.27
N SER A 451 -15.23 30.82 5.77
CA SER A 451 -15.20 31.26 4.37
C SER A 451 -14.26 30.39 3.55
N LEU A 452 -14.67 30.04 2.34
CA LEU A 452 -13.83 29.31 1.38
C LEU A 452 -12.82 30.21 0.65
N THR A 453 -12.93 31.54 0.81
CA THR A 453 -12.12 32.55 0.12
C THR A 453 -11.34 33.49 1.05
N LEU A 454 -11.81 33.71 2.29
CA LEU A 454 -11.21 34.68 3.22
C LEU A 454 -10.48 34.04 4.41
N ASP A 455 -10.85 32.83 4.82
CA ASP A 455 -10.19 32.13 5.94
C ASP A 455 -9.03 31.27 5.43
N THR A 456 -7.99 31.09 6.25
CA THR A 456 -6.93 30.10 6.01
C THR A 456 -7.43 28.70 6.40
N TRP A 457 -7.16 27.70 5.56
CA TRP A 457 -7.63 26.33 5.76
C TRP A 457 -6.49 25.38 6.18
N GLU A 458 -6.71 24.62 7.25
CA GLU A 458 -5.81 23.53 7.64
C GLU A 458 -5.89 22.36 6.62
N PRO A 459 -4.78 21.68 6.28
CA PRO A 459 -4.79 20.58 5.31
C PRO A 459 -5.78 19.45 5.64
N GLU A 460 -5.90 19.11 6.92
CA GLU A 460 -6.78 18.07 7.46
C GLU A 460 -8.25 18.43 7.26
N LEU A 461 -8.58 19.69 7.57
CA LEU A 461 -9.92 20.24 7.49
C LEU A 461 -10.37 20.42 6.04
N LEU A 462 -9.46 20.83 5.15
CA LEU A 462 -9.73 20.87 3.71
C LEU A 462 -9.94 19.46 3.13
N LYS A 463 -9.22 18.46 3.65
CA LYS A 463 -9.43 17.05 3.26
C LYS A 463 -10.78 16.53 3.73
N LEU A 464 -11.21 16.84 4.95
CA LEU A 464 -12.56 16.55 5.45
C LEU A 464 -13.66 17.15 4.54
N MET A 465 -13.50 18.41 4.11
CA MET A 465 -14.42 19.07 3.18
C MET A 465 -14.36 18.52 1.73
N CYS A 466 -13.42 17.64 1.40
CA CYS A 466 -13.38 16.90 0.13
C CYS A 466 -13.92 15.46 0.25
N GLU A 467 -14.00 14.89 1.46
CA GLU A 467 -14.54 13.54 1.72
C GLU A 467 -16.04 13.58 2.11
N LEU A 468 -16.55 14.74 2.55
CA LEU A 468 -17.97 15.04 2.72
C LEU A 468 -18.46 16.08 1.69
N GLY A 469 -19.78 16.14 1.47
CA GLY A 469 -20.40 17.15 0.62
C GLY A 469 -21.92 17.22 0.79
N ASN A 470 -22.53 18.25 0.21
CA ASN A 470 -23.96 18.56 0.36
C ASN A 470 -24.87 17.37 -0.03
N ASP A 471 -24.53 16.59 -1.06
CA ASP A 471 -25.34 15.43 -1.46
C ASP A 471 -25.28 14.28 -0.46
N VAL A 472 -24.18 14.14 0.30
CA VAL A 472 -24.09 13.18 1.42
C VAL A 472 -24.96 13.67 2.58
N ILE A 473 -24.78 14.93 2.98
CA ILE A 473 -25.43 15.49 4.17
C ILE A 473 -26.94 15.70 3.96
N ASN A 474 -27.38 16.02 2.74
CA ASN A 474 -28.81 16.11 2.41
C ASN A 474 -29.47 14.72 2.40
N ARG A 475 -28.79 13.65 1.93
CA ARG A 475 -29.33 12.28 2.06
C ARG A 475 -29.58 11.85 3.51
N VAL A 476 -28.86 12.42 4.48
CA VAL A 476 -29.07 12.21 5.92
C VAL A 476 -30.11 13.19 6.51
N TYR A 477 -29.86 14.49 6.38
CA TYR A 477 -30.61 15.55 7.05
C TYR A 477 -31.88 16.02 6.31
N GLU A 478 -32.09 15.55 5.07
CA GLU A 478 -33.28 15.86 4.24
C GLU A 478 -34.04 14.60 3.81
N ALA A 479 -33.71 13.42 4.35
CA ALA A 479 -34.24 12.11 3.96
C ALA A 479 -35.79 11.99 3.90
N LYS A 480 -36.51 12.80 4.69
CA LYS A 480 -37.98 12.88 4.71
C LYS A 480 -38.56 14.15 4.05
N VAL A 481 -37.75 15.07 3.50
CA VAL A 481 -38.24 16.34 2.90
C VAL A 481 -39.22 16.08 1.76
N GLU A 482 -38.86 15.21 0.81
CA GLU A 482 -39.74 14.83 -0.30
C GLU A 482 -41.00 14.09 0.19
N LYS A 483 -40.83 13.12 1.11
CA LYS A 483 -41.93 12.35 1.72
C LYS A 483 -42.92 13.24 2.48
N MET A 484 -42.47 14.39 2.99
CA MET A 484 -43.28 15.40 3.69
C MET A 484 -43.82 16.50 2.75
N GLY A 485 -43.48 16.49 1.45
CA GLY A 485 -43.88 17.52 0.49
C GLY A 485 -43.25 18.90 0.73
N ILE A 486 -42.18 18.98 1.52
CA ILE A 486 -41.54 20.24 1.93
C ILE A 486 -40.62 20.70 0.79
N LYS A 487 -40.71 21.98 0.42
CA LYS A 487 -39.80 22.61 -0.56
C LYS A 487 -38.69 23.38 0.16
N LYS A 488 -37.52 23.48 -0.48
CA LYS A 488 -36.42 24.33 0.02
C LYS A 488 -36.81 25.82 -0.05
N PRO A 489 -36.37 26.64 0.92
CA PRO A 489 -36.67 28.08 0.96
C PRO A 489 -36.01 28.83 -0.20
N GLN A 490 -36.73 29.78 -0.78
CA GLN A 490 -36.25 30.55 -1.94
C GLN A 490 -35.13 31.56 -1.57
N PRO A 491 -34.28 31.97 -2.53
CA PRO A 491 -33.36 33.10 -2.35
C PRO A 491 -34.09 34.39 -1.93
N GLY A 492 -33.57 35.10 -0.93
CA GLY A 492 -34.10 36.39 -0.44
C GLY A 492 -35.03 36.34 0.78
N GLN A 493 -35.66 35.20 1.10
CA GLN A 493 -36.59 35.11 2.26
C GLN A 493 -35.87 34.58 3.52
N ARG A 494 -35.21 35.47 4.26
CA ARG A 494 -34.36 35.09 5.41
C ARG A 494 -35.08 34.32 6.52
N GLN A 495 -36.31 34.70 6.87
CA GLN A 495 -37.09 34.06 7.94
C GLN A 495 -37.43 32.59 7.60
N GLU A 496 -37.79 32.32 6.34
CA GLU A 496 -38.08 30.96 5.87
C GLU A 496 -36.81 30.09 5.86
N LYS A 497 -35.67 30.66 5.44
CA LYS A 497 -34.37 30.00 5.54
C LYS A 497 -34.00 29.67 6.99
N GLU A 498 -34.27 30.57 7.92
CA GLU A 498 -33.97 30.35 9.34
C GLU A 498 -34.84 29.24 9.95
N ALA A 499 -36.14 29.23 9.63
CA ALA A 499 -37.04 28.15 10.04
C ALA A 499 -36.63 26.79 9.44
N TYR A 500 -36.28 26.74 8.15
CA TYR A 500 -35.84 25.52 7.49
C TYR A 500 -34.52 24.97 8.07
N ILE A 501 -33.52 25.85 8.28
CA ILE A 501 -32.21 25.46 8.83
C ILE A 501 -32.34 24.97 10.29
N LYS A 502 -33.19 25.60 11.11
CA LYS A 502 -33.51 25.11 12.46
C LYS A 502 -34.21 23.75 12.41
N ALA A 503 -35.23 23.59 11.56
CA ALA A 503 -35.92 22.31 11.36
C ALA A 503 -34.97 21.19 10.91
N LYS A 504 -34.01 21.52 10.03
CA LYS A 504 -33.02 20.58 9.48
C LYS A 504 -32.00 20.12 10.53
N TYR A 505 -31.25 21.02 11.16
CA TYR A 505 -30.09 20.65 12.00
C TYR A 505 -30.36 20.64 13.51
N VAL A 506 -31.27 21.49 14.00
CA VAL A 506 -31.59 21.60 15.44
C VAL A 506 -32.71 20.63 15.81
N GLU A 507 -33.86 20.71 15.13
CA GLU A 507 -35.00 19.80 15.36
C GLU A 507 -34.77 18.40 14.76
N ARG A 508 -33.86 18.28 13.78
CA ARG A 508 -33.58 17.04 13.01
C ARG A 508 -34.86 16.44 12.40
N LYS A 509 -35.76 17.33 11.98
CA LYS A 509 -37.16 17.03 11.63
C LYS A 509 -37.31 16.15 10.41
N PHE A 510 -36.36 16.24 9.48
CA PHE A 510 -36.37 15.51 8.21
C PHE A 510 -35.40 14.31 8.17
N VAL A 511 -34.69 14.02 9.27
CA VAL A 511 -33.86 12.81 9.40
C VAL A 511 -34.78 11.58 9.48
N ASP A 512 -34.44 10.49 8.80
CA ASP A 512 -35.29 9.29 8.78
C ASP A 512 -35.18 8.49 10.09
N LYS A 513 -35.85 8.97 11.14
CA LYS A 513 -35.99 8.24 12.41
C LYS A 513 -36.63 6.86 12.16
N CYS A 514 -35.84 5.80 12.28
CA CYS A 514 -36.34 4.46 12.62
C CYS A 514 -37.14 4.52 13.94
N SER A 515 -38.07 3.59 14.09
CA SER A 515 -39.14 3.66 15.10
C SER A 515 -38.62 3.63 16.54
N ILE A 516 -38.51 4.80 17.18
CA ILE A 516 -38.39 4.92 18.64
C ILE A 516 -39.79 5.21 19.20
N SER A 517 -40.45 4.14 19.64
CA SER A 517 -41.75 4.12 20.33
C SER A 517 -41.72 2.93 21.29
N SER A 518 -42.11 3.02 22.55
CA SER A 518 -42.64 4.16 23.33
C SER A 518 -42.34 3.97 24.82
N SER A 519 -42.39 5.05 25.60
CA SER A 519 -42.25 5.01 27.06
C SER A 519 -43.60 4.73 27.77
N PRO A 520 -43.62 3.87 28.79
CA PRO A 520 -44.63 3.92 29.86
C PRO A 520 -44.47 5.20 30.73
N PRO A 521 -45.47 5.57 31.56
CA PRO A 521 -45.64 6.93 32.06
C PRO A 521 -44.97 7.24 33.42
N GLU A 522 -45.09 8.51 33.80
CA GLU A 522 -44.63 9.11 35.07
C GLU A 522 -45.22 8.45 36.33
N GLN A 523 -44.40 8.28 37.37
CA GLN A 523 -44.83 8.32 38.78
C GLN A 523 -43.78 9.06 39.64
N GLU A 524 -44.21 9.53 40.81
CA GLU A 524 -43.58 10.67 41.48
C GLU A 524 -42.41 10.36 42.45
N LYS A 525 -41.62 11.43 42.68
CA LYS A 525 -40.92 11.84 43.92
C LYS A 525 -40.81 10.82 45.08
N LYS A 526 -39.55 10.64 45.53
CA LYS A 526 -39.06 10.41 46.92
C LYS A 526 -40.17 10.39 48.02
N MET A 527 -40.18 9.47 49.00
CA MET A 527 -39.08 9.22 49.97
C MET A 527 -39.39 8.04 50.93
N ILE A 528 -38.36 7.30 51.41
CA ILE A 528 -38.28 6.53 52.70
C ILE A 528 -39.32 5.39 52.94
N SER A 529 -38.89 4.14 53.13
CA SER A 529 -38.63 3.58 54.49
C SER A 529 -37.86 2.23 54.52
N LYS A 530 -37.23 1.93 55.69
CA LYS A 530 -36.70 0.62 56.13
C LYS A 530 -37.88 -0.28 56.61
N SER A 531 -37.79 -1.58 56.93
CA SER A 531 -36.72 -2.60 57.18
C SER A 531 -37.34 -3.99 56.84
N CYS A 532 -36.74 -5.19 56.97
CA CYS A 532 -35.81 -5.72 57.98
C CYS A 532 -35.07 -7.00 57.52
N GLU A 533 -34.24 -7.55 58.40
CA GLU A 533 -33.49 -8.82 58.24
C GLU A 533 -34.37 -10.08 58.34
N GLU A 534 -33.87 -11.23 57.86
CA GLU A 534 -33.54 -12.31 58.81
C GLU A 534 -32.40 -13.23 58.32
N LYS A 535 -31.92 -14.15 59.18
CA LYS A 535 -30.58 -14.77 59.11
C LYS A 535 -30.61 -16.31 58.97
N ARG A 536 -29.62 -16.86 58.27
CA ARG A 536 -28.77 -18.03 58.66
C ARG A 536 -27.63 -18.19 57.63
N LEU A 537 -26.33 -18.33 57.94
CA LEU A 537 -25.60 -19.16 58.92
C LEU A 537 -25.76 -20.68 58.64
N SER A 538 -24.72 -21.51 58.44
CA SER A 538 -23.26 -21.37 58.74
C SER A 538 -22.41 -22.26 57.78
N ILE A 539 -21.11 -22.01 57.49
CA ILE A 539 -19.85 -22.51 58.18
C ILE A 539 -19.77 -24.06 58.22
N PRO A 540 -18.64 -24.79 57.99
CA PRO A 540 -17.18 -24.49 58.19
C PRO A 540 -16.22 -24.92 57.03
N LYS A 541 -14.86 -24.86 57.08
CA LYS A 541 -13.81 -24.16 57.89
C LYS A 541 -12.47 -24.11 57.09
N PHE A 542 -11.66 -23.04 57.28
CA PHE A 542 -10.19 -22.94 57.58
C PHE A 542 -9.20 -24.01 57.06
N GLY A 543 -7.91 -23.73 56.82
CA GLY A 543 -7.06 -22.54 57.09
C GLY A 543 -5.56 -22.78 56.76
N PRO A 544 -4.65 -21.81 56.98
CA PRO A 544 -3.30 -21.78 56.38
C PRO A 544 -2.13 -22.23 57.28
N GLY A 545 -0.92 -22.41 56.71
CA GLY A 545 0.33 -22.64 57.48
C GLY A 545 1.64 -22.87 56.68
N ASP A 546 2.30 -21.78 56.26
CA ASP A 546 3.76 -21.47 56.32
C ASP A 546 4.94 -22.43 55.96
N GLN A 547 5.98 -21.78 55.40
CA GLN A 547 7.45 -22.00 55.51
C GLN A 547 8.26 -23.01 54.63
N VAL A 548 9.01 -22.43 53.68
CA VAL A 548 10.50 -22.52 53.49
C VAL A 548 11.21 -23.90 53.48
N ARG A 549 11.84 -24.32 52.35
CA ARG A 549 13.33 -24.31 52.10
C ARG A 549 13.80 -25.03 50.79
N ALA A 550 14.83 -24.44 50.16
CA ALA A 550 15.83 -24.87 49.14
C ALA A 550 15.87 -26.26 48.42
N SER A 551 16.45 -26.21 47.21
CA SER A 551 16.92 -27.27 46.26
C SER A 551 18.13 -28.11 46.77
N PRO A 552 18.62 -29.18 46.08
CA PRO A 552 19.41 -29.05 44.82
C PRO A 552 19.38 -30.25 43.80
N GLN A 553 20.35 -30.22 42.85
CA GLN A 553 20.46 -30.86 41.51
C GLN A 553 20.89 -32.35 41.43
N SER A 554 20.56 -33.03 40.29
CA SER A 554 21.25 -34.23 39.73
C SER A 554 20.70 -34.65 38.33
N SER A 555 21.38 -35.32 37.37
CA SER A 555 22.81 -35.34 36.95
C SER A 555 23.11 -36.23 35.69
N VAL A 556 23.66 -35.64 34.61
CA VAL A 556 24.81 -36.15 33.77
C VAL A 556 24.65 -37.31 32.71
N LYS A 557 25.32 -37.12 31.53
CA LYS A 557 25.75 -38.09 30.44
C LYS A 557 24.70 -38.64 29.43
N SER A 558 25.01 -39.06 28.18
CA SER A 558 26.09 -38.72 27.18
C SER A 558 26.00 -39.55 25.86
N ASN A 559 26.39 -38.98 24.70
CA ASN A 559 26.92 -39.63 23.46
C ASN A 559 26.00 -40.59 22.63
N ASP A 560 26.19 -40.88 21.33
CA ASP A 560 26.93 -40.25 20.19
C ASP A 560 26.50 -40.89 18.81
N SER A 561 26.75 -40.18 17.69
CA SER A 561 26.87 -40.55 16.24
C SER A 561 26.00 -41.59 15.50
N GLY A 562 25.66 -41.30 14.23
CA GLY A 562 25.15 -42.28 13.23
C GLY A 562 24.35 -41.70 12.03
N ILE A 563 24.66 -42.11 10.78
CA ILE A 563 24.00 -41.73 9.49
C ILE A 563 23.70 -43.07 8.75
N GLN A 564 22.57 -43.37 8.08
CA GLN A 564 22.01 -42.80 6.82
C GLN A 564 20.64 -43.43 6.45
N GLN A 565 19.73 -42.70 5.78
CA GLN A 565 18.67 -43.07 4.77
C GLN A 565 17.83 -44.39 4.90
N SER A 566 16.54 -44.50 4.52
CA SER A 566 15.55 -43.58 3.88
C SER A 566 14.12 -44.17 3.87
N SER A 567 13.08 -43.30 3.82
CA SER A 567 11.69 -43.51 3.26
C SER A 567 10.78 -44.61 3.85
N ASP A 568 9.44 -44.51 3.91
CA ASP A 568 8.38 -43.47 3.75
C ASP A 568 7.06 -44.14 4.26
N ASP A 569 5.96 -43.54 4.73
CA ASP A 569 5.55 -42.18 5.16
C ASP A 569 4.32 -42.35 6.11
N GLY A 570 3.95 -41.35 6.92
CA GLY A 570 2.77 -41.35 7.81
C GLY A 570 2.85 -40.35 8.97
N ARG A 571 1.84 -39.49 9.13
CA ARG A 571 1.84 -38.35 10.09
C ARG A 571 1.26 -38.70 11.46
N GLU A 572 1.89 -38.23 12.57
CA GLU A 572 1.23 -37.47 13.64
C GLU A 572 2.16 -36.86 14.73
N SER A 573 1.90 -35.59 15.08
CA SER A 573 1.96 -34.91 16.40
C SER A 573 3.13 -35.06 17.43
N LEU A 574 3.99 -34.01 17.51
CA LEU A 574 4.52 -33.33 18.75
C LEU A 574 5.42 -34.12 19.76
N PRO A 575 6.10 -33.47 20.76
CA PRO A 575 6.42 -32.04 21.00
C PRO A 575 7.97 -31.76 20.96
N SER A 576 8.54 -30.55 21.05
CA SER A 576 8.62 -29.67 22.25
C SER A 576 9.45 -28.38 22.02
N THR A 577 9.08 -27.27 22.69
CA THR A 577 9.93 -26.21 23.35
C THR A 577 11.19 -25.61 22.70
N VAL A 578 11.62 -24.35 22.93
CA VAL A 578 11.04 -23.02 23.29
C VAL A 578 12.22 -22.02 23.29
N SER A 579 12.01 -20.79 22.82
CA SER A 579 12.71 -19.60 23.35
C SER A 579 11.79 -18.39 23.16
N ALA A 580 11.89 -17.38 24.03
CA ALA A 580 10.86 -16.35 24.18
C ALA A 580 11.31 -14.96 23.73
N ASN A 581 10.42 -14.25 23.02
CA ASN A 581 9.93 -12.89 23.35
C ASN A 581 9.10 -12.30 22.19
N SER A 582 7.77 -12.38 22.28
CA SER A 582 6.84 -11.44 21.63
C SER A 582 5.62 -11.29 22.55
N LEU A 583 5.20 -10.05 22.80
CA LEU A 583 4.06 -9.73 23.67
C LEU A 583 3.23 -8.57 23.11
N TYR A 584 2.96 -8.58 21.80
CA TYR A 584 1.65 -8.21 21.24
C TYR A 584 1.58 -8.60 19.75
N GLU A 585 1.08 -9.81 19.44
CA GLU A 585 0.72 -10.17 18.07
C GLU A 585 -0.68 -9.62 17.74
N PRO A 586 -0.89 -8.97 16.57
CA PRO A 586 -2.23 -8.67 16.08
C PRO A 586 -2.88 -9.94 15.51
N GLU A 587 -4.01 -10.39 16.05
CA GLU A 587 -4.70 -11.57 15.51
C GLU A 587 -5.11 -11.34 14.05
N GLY A 588 -4.62 -12.22 13.17
CA GLY A 588 -4.78 -12.10 11.72
C GLY A 588 -6.18 -12.44 11.20
N GLU A 589 -6.42 -12.03 9.95
CA GLU A 589 -7.69 -12.18 9.25
C GLU A 589 -8.18 -13.64 9.21
N ARG A 590 -9.40 -13.88 9.71
CA ARG A 590 -10.16 -15.10 9.40
C ARG A 590 -11.27 -14.76 8.42
N GLN A 591 -11.11 -15.21 7.17
CA GLN A 591 -12.28 -15.58 6.37
C GLN A 591 -12.78 -16.92 6.90
N ASP A 592 -14.02 -16.98 7.38
CA ASP A 592 -15.09 -17.70 6.64
C ASP A 592 -16.48 -17.43 7.26
N SER A 593 -17.51 -17.85 6.53
CA SER A 593 -18.92 -18.00 6.93
C SER A 593 -19.73 -16.72 7.13
N SER A 594 -20.73 -16.55 6.27
CA SER A 594 -21.76 -15.52 6.38
C SER A 594 -22.74 -15.84 7.52
N VAL A 595 -22.71 -15.05 8.59
CA VAL A 595 -23.87 -14.93 9.51
C VAL A 595 -24.59 -13.62 9.20
N PHE A 596 -25.77 -13.73 8.59
CA PHE A 596 -26.74 -12.62 8.54
C PHE A 596 -27.19 -12.31 9.97
N LEU A 597 -26.57 -11.32 10.61
CA LEU A 597 -27.11 -10.72 11.83
C LEU A 597 -28.15 -9.66 11.45
N ASP A 598 -29.32 -9.80 12.05
CA ASP A 598 -30.55 -9.18 11.57
C ASP A 598 -30.59 -7.65 11.81
N SER A 599 -31.37 -6.94 11.00
CA SER A 599 -31.40 -5.47 10.93
C SER A 599 -32.23 -4.84 12.05
N GLN A 600 -31.85 -5.11 13.31
CA GLN A 600 -32.60 -4.69 14.49
C GLN A 600 -31.77 -3.79 15.43
N HIS A 601 -32.09 -2.49 15.40
CA HIS A 601 -31.81 -1.49 16.45
C HIS A 601 -30.37 -1.39 16.99
N LEU A 602 -29.42 -0.97 16.15
CA LEU A 602 -28.11 -0.52 16.62
C LEU A 602 -28.22 0.83 17.35
N ASN A 603 -27.61 0.95 18.53
CA ASN A 603 -27.51 2.22 19.27
C ASN A 603 -26.69 3.25 18.45
N PRO A 604 -27.14 4.50 18.25
CA PRO A 604 -26.38 5.51 17.51
C PRO A 604 -24.95 5.73 18.01
N GLY A 605 -24.70 5.64 19.33
CA GLY A 605 -23.34 5.71 19.88
C GLY A 605 -22.44 4.58 19.39
N LEU A 606 -22.98 3.36 19.31
CA LEU A 606 -22.28 2.18 18.78
C LEU A 606 -22.14 2.23 17.24
N GLN A 607 -23.10 2.82 16.54
CA GLN A 607 -22.98 3.11 15.10
C GLN A 607 -21.83 4.08 14.83
N LEU A 608 -21.75 5.18 15.58
CA LEU A 608 -20.66 6.17 15.47
C LEU A 608 -19.30 5.54 15.83
N TYR A 609 -19.26 4.74 16.90
CA TYR A 609 -18.07 4.03 17.36
C TYR A 609 -17.49 3.10 16.26
N ARG A 610 -18.31 2.21 15.69
CA ARG A 610 -17.89 1.31 14.59
C ARG A 610 -17.53 2.08 13.32
N ALA A 611 -18.35 3.07 12.92
CA ALA A 611 -18.09 3.88 11.74
C ALA A 611 -16.77 4.69 11.83
N SER A 612 -16.32 5.02 13.05
CA SER A 612 -15.05 5.71 13.29
C SER A 612 -13.84 4.82 12.97
N TYR A 613 -13.88 3.55 13.35
CA TYR A 613 -12.88 2.53 12.99
C TYR A 613 -12.93 2.19 11.49
N GLU A 614 -14.14 2.01 10.94
CA GLU A 614 -14.39 1.79 9.50
C GLU A 614 -13.99 2.99 8.59
N LYS A 615 -13.61 4.14 9.17
CA LYS A 615 -13.26 5.38 8.45
C LYS A 615 -14.45 6.01 7.68
N ASN A 616 -15.68 5.65 8.03
CA ASN A 616 -16.88 5.90 7.22
C ASN A 616 -17.60 7.20 7.61
N LEU A 617 -17.08 8.34 7.13
CA LEU A 617 -17.64 9.68 7.41
C LEU A 617 -19.17 9.81 7.14
N PRO A 618 -19.76 9.24 6.06
CA PRO A 618 -21.21 9.23 5.88
C PRO A 618 -21.97 8.54 7.03
N LYS A 619 -21.58 7.33 7.44
CA LYS A 619 -22.18 6.63 8.60
C LYS A 619 -21.99 7.40 9.91
N MET A 620 -20.86 8.09 10.07
CA MET A 620 -20.60 8.92 11.26
C MET A 620 -21.53 10.14 11.30
N ALA A 621 -21.75 10.81 10.17
CA ALA A 621 -22.69 11.93 10.06
C ALA A 621 -24.16 11.47 10.26
N GLU A 622 -24.52 10.30 9.76
CA GLU A 622 -25.81 9.63 9.99
C GLU A 622 -26.03 9.34 11.49
N ALA A 623 -25.08 8.69 12.15
CA ALA A 623 -25.15 8.41 13.59
C ALA A 623 -25.28 9.69 14.43
N LEU A 624 -24.49 10.73 14.11
CA LEU A 624 -24.61 12.05 14.75
C LEU A 624 -25.98 12.69 14.51
N ALA A 625 -26.59 12.53 13.33
CA ALA A 625 -27.94 13.01 13.01
C ALA A 625 -29.03 12.29 13.82
N HIS A 626 -28.89 10.98 14.03
CA HIS A 626 -29.77 10.19 14.90
C HIS A 626 -29.59 10.48 16.40
N GLY A 627 -28.52 11.17 16.80
CA GLY A 627 -28.30 11.60 18.19
C GLY A 627 -27.25 10.79 18.94
N ALA A 628 -26.29 10.19 18.23
CA ALA A 628 -25.09 9.66 18.85
C ALA A 628 -24.36 10.74 19.66
N ASP A 629 -23.95 10.42 20.89
CA ASP A 629 -22.98 11.22 21.62
C ASP A 629 -21.59 11.01 21.01
N VAL A 630 -20.94 12.10 20.63
CA VAL A 630 -19.58 12.10 20.07
C VAL A 630 -18.53 11.62 21.10
N ASN A 631 -18.87 11.69 22.39
CA ASN A 631 -18.06 11.27 23.53
C ASN A 631 -18.52 9.94 24.15
N TRP A 632 -19.41 9.20 23.46
CA TRP A 632 -19.91 7.90 23.92
C TRP A 632 -18.77 6.94 24.24
N ALA A 633 -18.85 6.24 25.36
CA ALA A 633 -17.83 5.30 25.82
C ALA A 633 -18.37 3.86 25.78
N ASN A 634 -17.72 2.98 25.03
CA ASN A 634 -18.14 1.59 24.90
C ASN A 634 -17.77 0.81 26.17
N SER A 635 -18.77 0.46 27.00
CA SER A 635 -18.52 -0.23 28.28
C SER A 635 -18.00 -1.67 28.10
N GLU A 636 -18.31 -2.31 26.98
CA GLU A 636 -17.81 -3.66 26.66
C GLU A 636 -16.36 -3.64 26.14
N GLU A 637 -15.94 -2.52 25.54
CA GLU A 637 -14.61 -2.33 24.97
C GLU A 637 -13.86 -1.22 25.71
N ASN A 638 -13.50 -1.49 26.97
CA ASN A 638 -12.56 -0.69 27.77
C ASN A 638 -12.93 0.80 27.95
N LYS A 639 -14.20 1.20 27.78
CA LYS A 639 -14.65 2.61 27.72
C LYS A 639 -13.98 3.43 26.61
N ALA A 640 -13.47 2.78 25.58
CA ALA A 640 -12.96 3.47 24.40
C ALA A 640 -14.05 4.34 23.76
N THR A 641 -13.64 5.43 23.11
CA THR A 641 -14.53 6.39 22.46
C THR A 641 -14.46 6.27 20.93
N PRO A 642 -15.43 6.83 20.18
CA PRO A 642 -15.31 7.05 18.74
C PRO A 642 -13.96 7.67 18.32
N LEU A 643 -13.41 8.59 19.13
CA LEU A 643 -12.12 9.23 18.82
C LEU A 643 -10.94 8.25 19.00
N ILE A 644 -10.97 7.38 20.01
CA ILE A 644 -9.97 6.30 20.17
C ILE A 644 -10.11 5.27 19.03
N GLN A 645 -11.33 4.97 18.57
CA GLN A 645 -11.53 4.09 17.41
C GLN A 645 -11.09 4.71 16.08
N ALA A 646 -11.22 6.03 15.89
CA ALA A 646 -10.63 6.74 14.76
C ALA A 646 -9.08 6.71 14.78
N VAL A 647 -8.48 6.66 15.98
CA VAL A 647 -7.03 6.45 16.18
C VAL A 647 -6.61 5.04 15.81
N LEU A 648 -7.31 4.02 16.34
CA LEU A 648 -7.05 2.60 16.04
C LEU A 648 -7.19 2.29 14.54
N GLY A 649 -8.19 2.87 13.87
CA GLY A 649 -8.32 2.78 12.42
C GLY A 649 -7.23 3.54 11.65
N GLY A 650 -6.55 4.51 12.27
CA GLY A 650 -5.48 5.30 11.63
C GLY A 650 -5.97 6.35 10.62
N SER A 651 -7.22 6.83 10.73
CA SER A 651 -7.70 7.91 9.85
C SER A 651 -7.60 9.28 10.53
N LEU A 652 -6.76 10.14 9.95
CA LEU A 652 -6.61 11.53 10.37
C LEU A 652 -7.90 12.35 10.16
N VAL A 653 -8.68 12.00 9.14
CA VAL A 653 -9.87 12.77 8.72
C VAL A 653 -11.09 12.43 9.58
N THR A 654 -11.25 11.18 10.02
CA THR A 654 -12.30 10.85 11.01
C THR A 654 -11.98 11.40 12.40
N CYS A 655 -10.69 11.46 12.78
CA CYS A 655 -10.27 12.19 13.98
C CYS A 655 -10.68 13.67 13.89
N GLU A 656 -10.36 14.35 12.78
CA GLU A 656 -10.73 15.76 12.58
C GLU A 656 -12.26 15.97 12.57
N PHE A 657 -13.03 15.09 11.94
CA PHE A 657 -14.50 15.18 11.95
C PHE A 657 -15.10 15.07 13.36
N LEU A 658 -14.60 14.15 14.17
CA LEU A 658 -15.04 13.98 15.56
C LEU A 658 -14.65 15.18 16.43
N LEU A 659 -13.42 15.70 16.28
CA LEU A 659 -12.95 16.91 16.96
C LEU A 659 -13.78 18.14 16.54
N GLN A 660 -14.14 18.26 15.26
CA GLN A 660 -15.03 19.32 14.81
C GLN A 660 -16.47 19.17 15.34
N ASN A 661 -16.94 17.96 15.62
CA ASN A 661 -18.24 17.72 16.27
C ASN A 661 -18.19 17.65 17.81
N GLY A 662 -17.06 17.96 18.44
CA GLY A 662 -16.95 18.15 19.90
C GLY A 662 -16.43 16.95 20.69
N ALA A 663 -15.72 16.02 20.04
CA ALA A 663 -15.01 14.96 20.73
C ALA A 663 -13.95 15.52 21.69
N ASN A 664 -13.93 15.01 22.92
CA ASN A 664 -12.98 15.36 23.95
C ASN A 664 -11.64 14.66 23.68
N VAL A 665 -10.67 15.41 23.17
CA VAL A 665 -9.30 14.94 22.89
C VAL A 665 -8.56 14.36 24.11
N ASN A 666 -9.05 14.66 25.33
CA ASN A 666 -8.49 14.25 26.61
C ASN A 666 -9.33 13.18 27.35
N GLN A 667 -10.38 12.63 26.72
CA GLN A 667 -11.15 11.53 27.32
C GLN A 667 -10.33 10.24 27.31
N ARG A 668 -10.32 9.53 28.44
CA ARG A 668 -9.50 8.35 28.69
C ARG A 668 -10.34 7.07 28.69
N ASP A 669 -9.72 5.97 28.28
CA ASP A 669 -10.23 4.60 28.48
C ASP A 669 -10.03 4.11 29.94
N VAL A 670 -10.37 2.86 30.23
CA VAL A 670 -10.17 2.26 31.58
C VAL A 670 -8.70 2.13 31.97
N GLN A 671 -7.76 2.10 31.01
CA GLN A 671 -6.31 2.02 31.27
C GLN A 671 -5.70 3.42 31.47
N GLY A 672 -6.54 4.44 31.61
CA GLY A 672 -6.13 5.84 31.70
C GLY A 672 -5.65 6.43 30.38
N ARG A 673 -5.64 5.69 29.26
CA ARG A 673 -5.05 6.14 27.99
C ARG A 673 -6.03 6.99 27.20
N GLY A 674 -5.60 8.18 26.79
CA GLY A 674 -6.36 9.06 25.89
C GLY A 674 -5.96 8.90 24.41
N PRO A 675 -6.67 9.54 23.46
CA PRO A 675 -6.33 9.52 22.03
C PRO A 675 -4.85 9.80 21.71
N LEU A 676 -4.20 10.72 22.43
CA LEU A 676 -2.77 11.01 22.28
C LEU A 676 -1.85 9.86 22.69
N HIS A 677 -2.23 9.05 23.69
CA HIS A 677 -1.48 7.85 24.08
C HIS A 677 -1.59 6.79 22.98
N HIS A 678 -2.82 6.46 22.55
CA HIS A 678 -3.06 5.49 21.49
C HIS A 678 -2.36 5.87 20.18
N ALA A 679 -2.43 7.13 19.75
CA ALA A 679 -1.73 7.60 18.54
C ALA A 679 -0.20 7.53 18.68
N THR A 680 0.33 7.64 19.90
CA THR A 680 1.77 7.49 20.17
C THR A 680 2.19 6.02 20.16
N VAL A 681 1.45 5.14 20.83
CA VAL A 681 1.68 3.68 20.84
C VAL A 681 1.67 3.11 19.41
N LEU A 682 0.76 3.57 18.57
CA LEU A 682 0.64 3.14 17.16
C LEU A 682 1.63 3.85 16.21
N GLY A 683 2.45 4.79 16.71
CA GLY A 683 3.38 5.56 15.87
C GLY A 683 2.71 6.51 14.87
N HIS A 684 1.44 6.85 15.05
CA HIS A 684 0.64 7.69 14.15
C HIS A 684 0.98 9.19 14.29
N THR A 685 2.19 9.59 13.87
CA THR A 685 2.74 10.96 13.97
C THR A 685 1.79 12.06 13.51
N GLY A 686 1.00 11.82 12.45
CA GLY A 686 -0.02 12.76 11.97
C GLY A 686 -1.16 13.00 12.96
N GLN A 687 -1.65 11.94 13.62
CA GLN A 687 -2.70 12.04 14.64
C GLN A 687 -2.17 12.70 15.92
N VAL A 688 -0.92 12.41 16.33
CA VAL A 688 -0.23 13.13 17.42
C VAL A 688 -0.18 14.64 17.14
N CYS A 689 0.25 15.05 15.94
CA CYS A 689 0.29 16.46 15.54
C CYS A 689 -1.10 17.12 15.64
N LEU A 690 -2.15 16.45 15.14
CA LEU A 690 -3.53 16.94 15.22
C LEU A 690 -4.02 17.09 16.67
N PHE A 691 -3.75 16.12 17.55
CA PHE A 691 -4.21 16.17 18.93
C PHE A 691 -3.51 17.26 19.75
N LEU A 692 -2.20 17.44 19.57
CA LEU A 692 -1.47 18.54 20.21
C LEU A 692 -2.00 19.91 19.76
N LYS A 693 -2.28 20.11 18.46
CA LYS A 693 -2.97 21.32 17.96
C LYS A 693 -4.34 21.57 18.58
N ARG A 694 -5.01 20.53 19.07
CA ARG A 694 -6.36 20.59 19.64
C ARG A 694 -6.38 20.57 21.17
N GLY A 695 -5.23 20.76 21.82
CA GLY A 695 -5.13 20.88 23.27
C GLY A 695 -5.12 19.54 24.01
N ALA A 696 -4.55 18.51 23.40
CA ALA A 696 -4.29 17.25 24.10
C ALA A 696 -3.24 17.44 25.22
N ASN A 697 -3.54 16.92 26.40
CA ASN A 697 -2.67 16.99 27.56
C ASN A 697 -1.49 16.02 27.40
N GLN A 698 -0.36 16.59 26.97
CA GLN A 698 0.92 15.92 26.78
C GLN A 698 1.61 15.47 28.08
N HIS A 699 1.09 15.84 29.26
CA HIS A 699 1.59 15.46 30.59
C HIS A 699 0.66 14.49 31.32
N ALA A 700 -0.43 14.07 30.66
CA ALA A 700 -1.30 13.01 31.18
C ALA A 700 -0.55 11.67 31.20
N THR A 701 -0.51 11.00 32.36
CA THR A 701 0.04 9.64 32.50
C THR A 701 -1.05 8.58 32.46
N ASP A 702 -0.78 7.39 31.92
CA ASP A 702 -1.65 6.21 31.99
C ASP A 702 -1.54 5.43 33.32
N GLU A 703 -2.16 4.25 33.41
CA GLU A 703 -2.07 3.36 34.59
C GLU A 703 -0.67 2.76 34.83
N GLU A 704 0.22 2.71 33.83
CA GLU A 704 1.64 2.37 34.02
C GLU A 704 2.45 3.58 34.55
N GLY A 705 1.83 4.76 34.65
CA GLY A 705 2.48 6.01 35.01
C GLY A 705 3.23 6.67 33.84
N LYS A 706 3.06 6.19 32.60
CA LYS A 706 3.77 6.68 31.42
C LYS A 706 3.02 7.83 30.79
N ASP A 707 3.75 8.91 30.48
CA ASP A 707 3.23 9.99 29.64
C ASP A 707 3.52 9.72 28.14
N PRO A 708 2.86 10.42 27.20
CA PRO A 708 3.13 10.24 25.77
C PRO A 708 4.59 10.43 25.35
N LEU A 709 5.38 11.26 26.04
CA LEU A 709 6.80 11.42 25.73
C LEU A 709 7.61 10.19 26.19
N THR A 710 7.29 9.61 27.35
CA THR A 710 7.85 8.32 27.80
C THR A 710 7.56 7.22 26.78
N ILE A 711 6.29 7.06 26.37
CA ILE A 711 5.89 6.05 25.38
C ILE A 711 6.61 6.28 24.05
N ALA A 712 6.72 7.52 23.57
CA ALA A 712 7.41 7.84 22.33
C ALA A 712 8.93 7.55 22.36
N VAL A 713 9.56 7.70 23.54
CA VAL A 713 10.97 7.35 23.76
C VAL A 713 11.16 5.84 23.85
N GLU A 714 10.28 5.12 24.56
CA GLU A 714 10.29 3.64 24.61
C GLU A 714 10.09 3.02 23.22
N ALA A 715 9.18 3.59 22.41
CA ALA A 715 8.93 3.19 21.02
C ALA A 715 9.95 3.78 20.01
N ALA A 716 10.99 4.47 20.47
CA ALA A 716 12.05 5.10 19.67
C ALA A 716 11.58 6.01 18.50
N ASN A 717 10.36 6.55 18.56
CA ASN A 717 9.77 7.33 17.46
C ASN A 717 10.22 8.80 17.52
N ALA A 718 11.33 9.10 16.85
CA ALA A 718 11.98 10.40 16.87
C ALA A 718 11.10 11.58 16.42
N ASP A 719 10.20 11.39 15.45
CA ASP A 719 9.30 12.44 14.97
C ASP A 719 8.23 12.80 16.03
N ILE A 720 7.67 11.79 16.71
CA ILE A 720 6.71 11.98 17.81
C ILE A 720 7.41 12.60 19.04
N VAL A 721 8.61 12.13 19.40
CA VAL A 721 9.44 12.74 20.45
C VAL A 721 9.73 14.21 20.16
N THR A 722 9.95 14.57 18.89
CA THR A 722 10.17 15.96 18.47
C THR A 722 8.92 16.81 18.62
N LEU A 723 7.76 16.34 18.14
CA LEU A 723 6.47 17.03 18.29
C LEU A 723 6.12 17.28 19.76
N LEU A 724 6.28 16.27 20.62
CA LEU A 724 5.97 16.36 22.05
C LEU A 724 6.93 17.31 22.79
N ARG A 725 8.24 17.27 22.49
CA ARG A 725 9.20 18.22 23.10
C ARG A 725 8.95 19.66 22.67
N LEU A 726 8.62 19.90 21.41
CA LEU A 726 8.25 21.24 20.91
C LEU A 726 6.96 21.76 21.55
N ALA A 727 5.96 20.89 21.74
CA ALA A 727 4.72 21.25 22.41
C ALA A 727 4.89 21.51 23.91
N ARG A 728 5.82 20.85 24.61
CA ARG A 728 6.20 21.20 25.99
C ARG A 728 6.92 22.54 26.05
N MET A 729 7.95 22.74 25.22
CA MET A 729 8.70 24.00 25.16
C MET A 729 7.81 25.22 24.85
N ASN A 730 6.87 25.10 23.90
CA ASN A 730 5.93 26.18 23.55
C ASN A 730 4.89 26.44 24.67
N GLU A 731 4.55 25.43 25.48
CA GLU A 731 3.71 25.58 26.65
C GLU A 731 4.44 26.29 27.80
N GLU A 732 5.67 25.87 28.10
CA GLU A 732 6.58 26.50 29.07
C GLU A 732 6.86 27.98 28.71
N MET A 733 7.12 28.28 27.44
CA MET A 733 7.29 29.66 26.95
C MET A 733 6.02 30.49 27.16
N ARG A 734 4.84 29.96 26.79
CA ARG A 734 3.54 30.64 26.97
C ARG A 734 3.24 30.94 28.45
N GLU A 735 3.66 30.07 29.37
CA GLU A 735 3.52 30.29 30.81
C GLU A 735 4.52 31.33 31.34
N SER A 736 5.68 31.47 30.70
CA SER A 736 6.71 32.46 31.08
C SER A 736 6.40 33.92 30.67
N GLU A 737 5.65 34.14 29.57
CA GLU A 737 5.41 35.50 29.04
C GLU A 737 4.27 36.27 29.73
N GLY A 738 3.42 35.59 30.51
CA GLY A 738 2.35 36.21 31.29
C GLY A 738 1.19 36.79 30.45
N LEU A 739 0.31 37.55 31.12
CA LEU A 739 -1.06 37.84 30.67
C LEU A 739 -1.18 38.79 29.43
N TYR A 740 -0.08 39.19 28.81
CA TYR A 740 -0.05 40.10 27.66
C TYR A 740 0.89 39.65 26.52
N GLY A 741 1.39 38.41 26.55
CA GLY A 741 2.17 37.81 25.44
C GLY A 741 1.37 37.67 24.14
N GLN A 742 2.04 37.74 22.98
CA GLN A 742 1.41 37.51 21.68
C GLN A 742 1.35 36.01 21.35
N PRO A 743 0.41 35.55 20.48
CA PRO A 743 0.07 34.14 20.38
C PRO A 743 1.10 33.30 19.58
N GLY A 744 2.16 32.87 20.27
CA GLY A 744 2.98 31.70 19.95
C GLY A 744 4.15 31.92 19.00
N ASP A 745 5.19 31.11 19.19
CA ASP A 745 6.40 31.09 18.36
C ASP A 745 6.07 30.76 16.88
N GLU A 746 6.54 31.59 15.94
CA GLU A 746 6.41 31.34 14.50
C GLU A 746 7.05 29.98 14.12
N THR A 747 8.12 29.56 14.81
CA THR A 747 8.85 28.30 14.55
C THR A 747 8.01 27.08 14.93
N TYR A 748 7.40 27.08 16.12
CA TYR A 748 6.42 26.06 16.55
C TYR A 748 5.28 25.93 15.54
N GLN A 749 4.67 27.06 15.14
CA GLN A 749 3.56 27.08 14.18
C GLN A 749 3.98 26.56 12.79
N ASP A 750 5.18 26.92 12.33
CA ASP A 750 5.74 26.48 11.05
C ASP A 750 6.00 24.96 11.03
N ILE A 751 6.64 24.41 12.07
CA ILE A 751 6.90 22.97 12.19
C ILE A 751 5.59 22.17 12.24
N PHE A 752 4.62 22.58 13.06
CA PHE A 752 3.32 21.93 13.15
C PHE A 752 2.46 22.10 11.88
N ARG A 753 2.71 23.13 11.07
CA ARG A 753 2.10 23.29 9.74
C ARG A 753 2.72 22.34 8.72
N ASP A 754 4.03 22.13 8.76
CA ASP A 754 4.74 21.23 7.84
C ASP A 754 4.44 19.75 8.15
N PHE A 755 4.38 19.35 9.43
CA PHE A 755 3.92 18.01 9.81
C PHE A 755 2.47 17.74 9.36
N SER A 756 1.57 18.73 9.46
CA SER A 756 0.20 18.61 8.91
C SER A 756 0.18 18.49 7.37
N GLN A 757 0.96 19.31 6.67
CA GLN A 757 1.08 19.17 5.22
C GLN A 757 1.63 17.80 4.81
N MET A 758 2.53 17.22 5.61
CA MET A 758 3.05 15.87 5.39
C MET A 758 1.98 14.81 5.69
N ALA A 759 1.34 14.83 6.86
CA ALA A 759 0.33 13.85 7.25
C ALA A 759 -0.89 13.84 6.30
N SER A 760 -1.38 15.01 5.88
CA SER A 760 -2.58 15.11 5.04
C SER A 760 -2.34 14.74 3.57
N ASN A 761 -1.14 15.01 3.03
CA ASN A 761 -0.84 14.90 1.58
C ASN A 761 0.26 13.89 1.21
N ASN A 762 1.08 13.45 2.16
CA ASN A 762 2.24 12.55 1.98
C ASN A 762 2.43 11.63 3.21
N PRO A 763 1.40 10.92 3.71
CA PRO A 763 1.47 10.19 5.00
C PRO A 763 2.65 9.22 5.08
N GLU A 764 3.00 8.54 3.97
CA GLU A 764 4.13 7.59 3.91
C GLU A 764 5.48 8.17 4.36
N LYS A 765 5.68 9.49 4.29
CA LYS A 765 6.93 10.13 4.75
C LYS A 765 7.10 10.15 6.27
N LEU A 766 6.00 9.93 7.00
CA LEU A 766 5.94 9.76 8.45
C LEU A 766 5.94 8.27 8.85
N ASN A 767 5.54 7.36 7.96
CA ASN A 767 5.42 5.90 8.20
C ASN A 767 6.77 5.16 8.24
N ARG A 768 7.89 5.85 8.50
CA ARG A 768 9.26 5.32 8.39
C ARG A 768 9.50 4.03 9.18
N PHE A 769 8.84 3.91 10.33
CA PHE A 769 9.00 2.78 11.25
C PHE A 769 8.42 1.44 10.73
N GLN A 770 7.49 1.47 9.77
CA GLN A 770 6.87 0.24 9.24
C GLN A 770 7.75 -0.50 8.21
N GLN A 771 8.75 0.15 7.61
CA GLN A 771 9.59 -0.49 6.57
C GLN A 771 10.78 -1.29 7.13
N ASP A 772 11.31 -0.91 8.30
CA ASP A 772 12.46 -1.61 8.90
C ASP A 772 12.03 -2.80 9.77
N SER A 773 10.80 -2.78 10.30
CA SER A 773 10.20 -3.89 11.07
C SER A 773 9.86 -5.14 10.24
N GLN A 774 10.07 -5.11 8.93
CA GLN A 774 9.90 -6.25 8.00
C GLN A 774 11.23 -6.77 7.42
N LYS A 775 12.37 -6.42 8.03
CA LYS A 775 13.71 -6.67 7.47
C LYS A 775 14.74 -7.32 8.41
N PHE A 776 14.32 -7.78 9.59
CA PHE A 776 15.15 -8.51 10.55
C PHE A 776 14.39 -9.72 11.10
#